data_AF-A0A7V4AU48-F1
#
_entry.id   AF-A0A7V4AU48-F1
#
_cell.length_a   1.000
_cell.length_b   1.000
_cell.length_c   1.000
_cell.angle_alpha   90.00
_cell.angle_beta   90.00
_cell.angle_gamma   90.00
#
_symmetry.space_group_name_H-M   'P 1'
#
loop_
_entity.id
_entity.type
_entity.pdbx_description
1 polymer ?
#
loop_
_entity_poly.entity_id
_entity_poly.type
_entity_poly.pdbx_seq_one_letter_code
_entity_poly.pdbx_strand_id
1 'polypeptide(L)'
;MKAIIAALFLAVLPAAGLAAVDGRNIPADFCPGGLPGCQALLELQDNHTGFGDARPPTGGYVPGSELNQLYVFKTADSLAINVTGNLETNGNAFVVLLDVIPGGQGTLNVSVGPGSVRGLTGLKLDPGFLPDYAIAVNTAGNVYVDLVNLNAGTSRYLGFVPLNSGGVLGGAGSSNPNGSRMGFNNTNSAGVIGNPPPHKTAEEHMADAATALNGMELMLSLADIGVDVSLSEVRILVLLCGGSGYLSNQFLPGIGAGTQKGNLGFPPKDLTDDNIAPGLQYAVVDVSAIRQPAGPIDGLNIPQDSGSATLVATQNNYTGFGNASGTGTAGSNGSELDALFMRSTSTGLDIGITGNLEPNGNYILLFLDTSDGGVGPTGLNVPEGVGPQSQVLQRMNGTIFDEGFSPTHVVMVDANSAETFPGSGEYRQYAYLHIVDLRTNTSRYIGRVEVGAGAPLLEQGDNPNGILMGLDNTNQDGVTADNNRTPEQNRTDAATATTGLELSIPYADIGLGRPVIRYLAVLTGNSGYFSNQFLPGLGGGFLNFGDPPLNMNTIPRAQFGEFAVTGIVYPPVASVAEWKASPDGTPGELMSTVSAVFAERDEFYVQDSWPKNISGVRVLAPAFGLEIGDTVRVKGLMTRSGGERSVAASEVVKTGIGQPPSPLFAAQRALGGGPSGYTPGVSGGAGANNTGILMRSAGRVTRFGLDEDGTFFIYLDDGSGLFDGNEWGTKGVRVNLPPGGPLPMEESTVDVTGVCSILQRDGISHPLLKSRQAADVRQVD
;
A
#
# COMPACT_ATOMS: atom_id res chain seq x y z
N MET A 1 10.85 43.68 -23.71
CA MET A 1 10.05 43.82 -22.48
C MET A 1 8.56 43.73 -22.87
N LYS A 2 8.03 42.51 -22.96
CA LYS A 2 6.60 42.22 -23.19
C LYS A 2 6.28 41.02 -22.30
N ALA A 3 5.53 41.25 -21.23
CA ALA A 3 5.09 40.21 -20.31
C ALA A 3 3.91 39.48 -20.93
N ILE A 4 4.02 38.16 -21.02
CA ILE A 4 2.94 37.24 -21.37
C ILE A 4 2.20 36.93 -20.08
N ILE A 5 0.93 37.31 -20.01
CA ILE A 5 0.01 36.91 -18.95
C ILE A 5 -0.41 35.47 -19.24
N ALA A 6 0.11 34.52 -18.48
CA ALA A 6 -0.43 33.16 -18.42
C ALA A 6 -1.55 33.15 -17.38
N ALA A 7 -2.78 32.92 -17.83
CA ALA A 7 -3.93 32.73 -16.97
C ALA A 7 -3.78 31.38 -16.23
N LEU A 8 -3.62 31.44 -14.91
CA LEU A 8 -3.62 30.29 -14.03
C LEU A 8 -5.07 29.78 -13.91
N PHE A 9 -5.38 28.66 -14.56
CA PHE A 9 -6.63 27.94 -14.30
C PHE A 9 -6.51 27.31 -12.90
N LEU A 10 -7.23 27.89 -11.94
CA LEU A 10 -7.42 27.35 -10.61
C LEU A 10 -8.28 26.07 -10.74
N ALA A 11 -7.64 24.91 -10.78
CA ALA A 11 -8.35 23.64 -10.62
C ALA A 11 -8.78 23.56 -9.15
N VAL A 12 -10.05 23.87 -8.89
CA VAL A 12 -10.69 23.57 -7.61
C VAL A 12 -10.77 22.05 -7.54
N LEU A 13 -9.84 21.43 -6.81
CA LEU A 13 -9.98 20.04 -6.40
C LEU A 13 -11.11 19.99 -5.36
N PRO A 14 -12.12 19.12 -5.51
CA PRO A 14 -13.14 18.97 -4.48
C PRO A 14 -12.48 18.42 -3.22
N ALA A 15 -12.89 18.96 -2.06
CA ALA A 15 -12.56 18.39 -0.77
C ALA A 15 -12.99 16.92 -0.76
N ALA A 16 -12.11 16.02 -0.32
CA ALA A 16 -12.46 14.64 -0.04
C ALA A 16 -13.38 14.62 1.19
N GLY A 17 -14.68 14.78 0.96
CA GLY A 17 -15.69 14.25 1.88
C GLY A 17 -15.65 12.72 1.83
N LEU A 18 -16.40 12.07 2.73
CA LEU A 18 -16.76 10.64 2.62
C LEU A 18 -16.83 10.21 1.15
N ALA A 19 -16.13 9.13 0.75
CA ALA A 19 -16.37 8.51 -0.55
C ALA A 19 -17.89 8.31 -0.68
N ALA A 20 -18.50 9.11 -1.54
CA ALA A 20 -19.94 9.25 -1.54
C ALA A 20 -20.48 8.02 -2.25
N VAL A 21 -21.38 7.27 -1.61
CA VAL A 21 -22.14 6.20 -2.30
C VAL A 21 -23.04 6.86 -3.34
N ASP A 22 -22.50 7.24 -4.48
CA ASP A 22 -23.06 8.15 -5.49
C ASP A 22 -22.89 7.65 -6.95
N GLY A 23 -22.16 6.55 -7.13
CA GLY A 23 -21.90 5.86 -8.38
C GLY A 23 -20.70 6.37 -9.17
N ARG A 24 -19.89 7.30 -8.64
CA ARG A 24 -18.73 7.91 -9.32
C ARG A 24 -17.43 7.28 -8.87
N ASN A 25 -16.46 7.23 -9.78
CA ASN A 25 -15.08 6.84 -9.47
C ASN A 25 -14.97 5.57 -8.60
N ILE A 26 -15.85 4.58 -8.84
CA ILE A 26 -15.97 3.34 -8.08
C ILE A 26 -14.60 2.70 -7.79
N PRO A 27 -13.66 2.58 -8.76
CA PRO A 27 -12.36 2.00 -8.44
C PRO A 27 -11.55 2.83 -7.41
N ALA A 28 -11.69 4.14 -7.38
CA ALA A 28 -11.02 5.02 -6.41
C ALA A 28 -11.74 5.08 -5.07
N ASP A 29 -13.07 5.06 -5.07
CA ASP A 29 -13.91 5.08 -3.87
C ASP A 29 -13.75 3.79 -3.03
N PHE A 30 -13.46 2.67 -3.70
CA PHE A 30 -13.25 1.37 -3.05
C PHE A 30 -11.81 0.84 -3.08
N CYS A 31 -10.93 1.46 -3.87
CA CYS A 31 -9.48 1.25 -3.83
C CYS A 31 -8.74 2.60 -3.96
N PRO A 32 -8.71 3.45 -2.92
CA PRO A 32 -7.99 4.72 -2.98
C PRO A 32 -6.53 4.47 -3.37
N GLY A 33 -6.16 4.85 -4.59
CA GLY A 33 -4.82 4.66 -5.14
C GLY A 33 -4.60 3.51 -6.13
N GLY A 34 -5.62 2.72 -6.52
CA GLY A 34 -5.47 1.76 -7.64
C GLY A 34 -4.53 0.56 -7.38
N LEU A 35 -4.50 0.08 -6.14
CA LEU A 35 -3.56 -0.87 -5.58
C LEU A 35 -3.66 -2.35 -6.08
N PRO A 36 -2.59 -3.00 -6.56
CA PRO A 36 -2.50 -4.46 -6.64
C PRO A 36 -2.46 -5.06 -5.23
N GLY A 37 -3.47 -5.86 -4.90
CA GLY A 37 -3.66 -6.45 -3.55
C GLY A 37 -4.75 -5.76 -2.72
N CYS A 38 -5.32 -4.65 -3.17
CA CYS A 38 -6.65 -4.23 -2.71
C CYS A 38 -7.66 -5.12 -3.44
N GLN A 39 -7.99 -6.27 -2.85
CA GLN A 39 -9.03 -7.14 -3.39
C GLN A 39 -10.39 -6.47 -3.18
N ALA A 40 -10.73 -5.60 -4.13
CA ALA A 40 -12.09 -5.26 -4.47
C ALA A 40 -12.38 -5.57 -5.94
N LEU A 41 -11.44 -5.46 -6.90
CA LEU A 41 -11.73 -5.92 -8.27
C LEU A 41 -11.78 -7.45 -8.30
N LEU A 42 -12.97 -7.99 -8.50
CA LEU A 42 -13.20 -9.43 -8.57
C LEU A 42 -13.16 -9.92 -10.01
N GLU A 43 -13.86 -9.22 -10.89
CA GLU A 43 -14.06 -9.66 -12.26
C GLU A 43 -14.04 -8.48 -13.23
N LEU A 44 -13.47 -8.73 -14.40
CA LEU A 44 -13.54 -7.85 -15.58
C LEU A 44 -14.43 -8.49 -16.63
N GLN A 45 -15.20 -7.67 -17.32
CA GLN A 45 -15.96 -8.10 -18.48
C GLN A 45 -15.01 -8.51 -19.62
N ASP A 46 -15.21 -9.70 -20.15
CA ASP A 46 -14.40 -10.29 -21.21
C ASP A 46 -15.15 -10.42 -22.55
N ASN A 47 -16.39 -9.94 -22.59
CA ASN A 47 -17.27 -10.02 -23.75
C ASN A 47 -17.80 -8.62 -24.14
N HIS A 48 -18.00 -8.40 -25.43
CA HIS A 48 -18.66 -7.22 -25.96
C HIS A 48 -20.09 -7.08 -25.43
N THR A 49 -20.63 -5.85 -25.38
CA THR A 49 -22.05 -5.67 -25.05
C THR A 49 -22.96 -5.96 -26.25
N GLY A 50 -23.93 -6.86 -26.07
CA GLY A 50 -25.03 -7.12 -27.00
C GLY A 50 -26.26 -6.24 -26.78
N PHE A 51 -26.23 -5.40 -25.73
CA PHE A 51 -27.28 -4.42 -25.40
C PHE A 51 -26.88 -2.99 -25.78
N GLY A 52 -25.70 -2.81 -26.39
CA GLY A 52 -25.25 -1.58 -27.05
C GLY A 52 -24.39 -0.69 -26.17
N ASP A 53 -23.52 0.09 -26.82
CA ASP A 53 -22.58 1.02 -26.18
C ASP A 53 -23.30 2.17 -25.51
N ALA A 54 -22.90 2.49 -24.29
CA ALA A 54 -23.27 3.75 -23.69
C ALA A 54 -22.68 4.94 -24.47
N ARG A 55 -23.55 5.84 -24.94
CA ARG A 55 -23.14 7.14 -25.50
C ARG A 55 -23.81 8.28 -24.73
N PRO A 56 -23.36 8.59 -23.50
CA PRO A 56 -24.02 9.60 -22.69
C PRO A 56 -23.88 10.98 -23.36
N PRO A 57 -24.97 11.68 -23.74
CA PRO A 57 -24.89 13.10 -24.01
C PRO A 57 -24.66 13.84 -22.68
N THR A 58 -24.07 15.03 -22.73
CA THR A 58 -23.87 15.87 -21.54
C THR A 58 -25.24 16.16 -20.90
N GLY A 59 -25.56 15.48 -19.80
CA GLY A 59 -26.78 15.69 -19.01
C GLY A 59 -28.08 15.01 -19.49
N GLY A 60 -28.03 13.88 -20.22
CA GLY A 60 -29.24 13.18 -20.71
C GLY A 60 -29.13 11.65 -20.83
N TYR A 61 -30.25 11.03 -21.25
CA TYR A 61 -30.47 9.58 -21.39
C TYR A 61 -29.33 8.82 -22.09
N VAL A 62 -29.00 7.64 -21.56
CA VAL A 62 -28.00 6.73 -22.16
C VAL A 62 -28.70 5.64 -22.98
N PRO A 63 -28.50 5.60 -24.31
CA PRO A 63 -28.72 4.36 -25.06
C PRO A 63 -27.62 3.36 -24.68
N GLY A 64 -27.97 2.09 -24.48
CA GLY A 64 -27.00 1.03 -24.17
C GLY A 64 -26.94 0.62 -22.69
N SER A 65 -26.79 -0.68 -22.46
CA SER A 65 -26.56 -1.29 -21.14
C SER A 65 -25.31 -2.16 -21.20
N GLU A 66 -24.46 -2.09 -20.18
CA GLU A 66 -23.18 -2.81 -20.14
C GLU A 66 -22.73 -3.05 -18.70
N LEU A 67 -21.96 -4.13 -18.50
CA LEU A 67 -21.28 -4.48 -17.26
C LEU A 67 -19.77 -4.43 -17.53
N ASN A 68 -18.98 -3.78 -16.68
CA ASN A 68 -17.54 -3.66 -16.90
C ASN A 68 -16.73 -4.33 -15.79
N GLN A 69 -16.87 -3.87 -14.55
CA GLN A 69 -16.06 -4.35 -13.42
C GLN A 69 -16.94 -4.65 -12.22
N LEU A 70 -16.65 -5.71 -11.48
CA LEU A 70 -17.34 -6.08 -10.24
C LEU A 70 -16.42 -5.83 -9.03
N TYR A 71 -16.95 -5.14 -8.02
CA TYR A 71 -16.31 -4.97 -6.72
C TYR A 71 -17.18 -5.39 -5.55
N VAL A 72 -16.62 -6.17 -4.62
CA VAL A 72 -17.33 -6.60 -3.39
C VAL A 72 -16.41 -6.58 -2.17
N PHE A 73 -16.91 -6.07 -1.06
CA PHE A 73 -16.28 -6.17 0.26
C PHE A 73 -17.36 -6.07 1.36
N LYS A 74 -16.98 -6.34 2.61
CA LYS A 74 -17.89 -6.28 3.76
C LYS A 74 -17.44 -5.18 4.73
N THR A 75 -18.37 -4.37 5.21
CA THR A 75 -18.18 -3.42 6.32
C THR A 75 -18.57 -4.10 7.64
N ALA A 76 -18.71 -3.35 8.74
CA ALA A 76 -19.21 -3.92 9.99
C ALA A 76 -20.69 -4.35 9.90
N ASP A 77 -21.46 -3.74 9.00
CA ASP A 77 -22.92 -3.83 8.97
C ASP A 77 -23.51 -4.11 7.57
N SER A 78 -22.70 -4.00 6.52
CA SER A 78 -23.15 -4.06 5.12
C SER A 78 -22.22 -4.90 4.26
N LEU A 79 -22.79 -5.51 3.22
CA LEU A 79 -22.08 -6.04 2.06
C LEU A 79 -22.13 -4.98 0.96
N ALA A 80 -20.95 -4.52 0.55
CA ALA A 80 -20.78 -3.63 -0.58
C ALA A 80 -20.77 -4.42 -1.89
N ILE A 81 -21.60 -4.04 -2.86
CA ILE A 81 -21.65 -4.63 -4.19
C ILE A 81 -21.65 -3.50 -5.21
N ASN A 82 -20.55 -3.33 -5.92
CA ASN A 82 -20.36 -2.22 -6.84
C ASN A 82 -20.03 -2.73 -8.23
N VAL A 83 -20.60 -2.07 -9.24
CA VAL A 83 -20.50 -2.49 -10.64
C VAL A 83 -20.28 -1.25 -11.49
N THR A 84 -19.17 -1.18 -12.22
CA THR A 84 -19.00 -0.13 -13.23
C THR A 84 -19.73 -0.53 -14.50
N GLY A 85 -20.29 0.45 -15.21
CA GLY A 85 -21.13 0.23 -16.38
C GLY A 85 -22.35 1.15 -16.43
N ASN A 86 -23.30 0.80 -17.31
CA ASN A 86 -24.49 1.60 -17.56
C ASN A 86 -25.73 0.74 -17.69
N LEU A 87 -26.88 1.36 -17.44
CA LEU A 87 -28.19 0.71 -17.57
C LEU A 87 -29.17 1.62 -18.32
N GLU A 88 -29.54 1.21 -19.53
CA GLU A 88 -30.55 1.89 -20.34
C GLU A 88 -31.90 1.97 -19.63
N THR A 89 -32.56 3.13 -19.71
CA THR A 89 -33.85 3.40 -19.06
C THR A 89 -35.05 2.83 -19.83
N ASN A 90 -34.97 1.55 -20.23
CA ASN A 90 -35.99 0.84 -20.98
C ASN A 90 -36.53 -0.40 -20.24
N GLY A 91 -36.17 -0.55 -18.96
CA GLY A 91 -36.55 -1.70 -18.14
C GLY A 91 -35.50 -2.81 -18.12
N ASN A 92 -34.35 -2.64 -18.76
CA ASN A 92 -33.18 -3.46 -18.48
C ASN A 92 -32.82 -3.40 -16.99
N ALA A 93 -32.29 -4.51 -16.47
CA ALA A 93 -31.95 -4.65 -15.06
C ALA A 93 -30.58 -5.32 -14.90
N PHE A 94 -29.82 -4.85 -13.92
CA PHE A 94 -28.79 -5.67 -13.30
C PHE A 94 -29.48 -6.60 -12.31
N VAL A 95 -29.18 -7.89 -12.40
CA VAL A 95 -29.58 -8.88 -11.41
C VAL A 95 -28.33 -9.44 -10.76
N VAL A 96 -28.24 -9.26 -9.44
CA VAL A 96 -27.17 -9.83 -8.61
C VAL A 96 -27.72 -11.05 -7.89
N LEU A 97 -27.09 -12.20 -8.05
CA LEU A 97 -27.40 -13.42 -7.30
C LEU A 97 -26.34 -13.61 -6.20
N LEU A 98 -26.79 -13.88 -4.97
CA LEU A 98 -25.92 -14.04 -3.80
C LEU A 98 -26.16 -15.39 -3.13
N ASP A 99 -25.09 -16.14 -2.95
CA ASP A 99 -25.01 -17.36 -2.13
C ASP A 99 -24.12 -17.02 -0.92
N VAL A 100 -24.78 -16.89 0.24
CA VAL A 100 -24.22 -16.34 1.48
C VAL A 100 -24.60 -17.15 2.72
N ILE A 101 -25.55 -18.08 2.59
CA ILE A 101 -26.01 -18.98 3.64
C ILE A 101 -26.05 -20.40 3.05
N PRO A 102 -25.77 -21.47 3.83
CA PRO A 102 -25.97 -22.83 3.35
C PRO A 102 -27.43 -23.07 2.91
N GLY A 103 -27.66 -23.29 1.62
CA GLY A 103 -29.01 -23.42 1.06
C GLY A 103 -29.05 -23.06 -0.42
N GLY A 104 -30.19 -22.54 -0.89
CA GLY A 104 -30.29 -21.92 -2.21
C GLY A 104 -30.79 -22.80 -3.35
N GLN A 105 -30.74 -22.23 -4.56
CA GLN A 105 -31.30 -22.84 -5.76
C GLN A 105 -30.24 -23.04 -6.86
N GLY A 106 -29.91 -24.29 -7.20
CA GLY A 106 -29.05 -24.60 -8.37
C GLY A 106 -29.76 -24.53 -9.73
N THR A 107 -31.09 -24.44 -9.71
CA THR A 107 -31.90 -24.03 -10.87
C THR A 107 -32.97 -23.09 -10.36
N LEU A 108 -33.01 -21.88 -10.91
CA LEU A 108 -33.88 -20.83 -10.41
C LEU A 108 -35.35 -21.21 -10.61
N ASN A 109 -36.13 -21.08 -9.55
CA ASN A 109 -37.57 -21.24 -9.52
C ASN A 109 -38.19 -20.04 -8.78
N VAL A 110 -38.48 -18.98 -9.53
CA VAL A 110 -38.84 -17.68 -8.97
C VAL A 110 -40.27 -17.29 -9.34
N SER A 111 -41.14 -17.21 -8.34
CA SER A 111 -42.55 -16.87 -8.52
C SER A 111 -42.91 -15.43 -8.08
N VAL A 112 -41.98 -14.72 -7.44
CA VAL A 112 -42.20 -13.37 -6.87
C VAL A 112 -41.13 -12.38 -7.31
N GLY A 113 -41.34 -11.10 -7.02
CA GLY A 113 -40.40 -10.03 -7.33
C GLY A 113 -40.53 -9.48 -8.75
N PRO A 114 -39.59 -8.63 -9.20
CA PRO A 114 -39.69 -7.94 -10.48
C PRO A 114 -39.58 -8.90 -11.67
N GLY A 115 -40.08 -8.46 -12.82
CA GLY A 115 -40.12 -9.28 -14.04
C GLY A 115 -38.74 -9.74 -14.51
N SER A 116 -37.70 -8.95 -14.25
CA SER A 116 -36.29 -9.26 -14.53
C SER A 116 -35.81 -10.49 -13.78
N VAL A 117 -36.26 -10.71 -12.53
CA VAL A 117 -35.87 -11.86 -11.70
C VAL A 117 -36.80 -13.06 -11.94
N ARG A 118 -38.12 -12.84 -11.99
CA ARG A 118 -39.08 -13.93 -12.29
C ARG A 118 -38.79 -14.59 -13.64
N GLY A 119 -38.41 -13.78 -14.63
CA GLY A 119 -38.03 -14.24 -15.97
C GLY A 119 -36.77 -15.11 -16.01
N LEU A 120 -36.00 -15.17 -14.91
CA LEU A 120 -34.86 -16.08 -14.78
C LEU A 120 -35.24 -17.52 -14.41
N THR A 121 -36.51 -17.80 -14.16
CA THR A 121 -36.99 -19.15 -13.84
C THR A 121 -36.57 -20.17 -14.90
N GLY A 122 -35.97 -21.27 -14.46
CA GLY A 122 -35.42 -22.32 -15.31
C GLY A 122 -33.96 -22.11 -15.72
N LEU A 123 -33.30 -21.03 -15.29
CA LEU A 123 -31.86 -20.87 -15.43
C LEU A 123 -31.14 -21.85 -14.48
N LYS A 124 -30.38 -22.78 -15.04
CA LYS A 124 -29.54 -23.72 -14.29
C LYS A 124 -28.14 -23.11 -14.12
N LEU A 125 -27.69 -23.05 -12.87
CA LEU A 125 -26.47 -22.38 -12.44
C LEU A 125 -25.31 -23.37 -12.29
N ASP A 126 -24.09 -22.84 -12.19
CA ASP A 126 -22.88 -23.66 -12.09
C ASP A 126 -22.79 -24.47 -10.80
N PRO A 127 -22.13 -25.64 -10.84
CA PRO A 127 -21.92 -26.45 -9.65
C PRO A 127 -21.20 -25.65 -8.57
N GLY A 128 -21.72 -25.69 -7.34
CA GLY A 128 -21.17 -24.95 -6.21
C GLY A 128 -21.74 -23.56 -6.00
N PHE A 129 -22.64 -23.09 -6.87
CA PHE A 129 -23.36 -21.83 -6.69
C PHE A 129 -24.85 -22.05 -6.50
N LEU A 130 -25.33 -21.81 -5.28
CA LEU A 130 -26.71 -22.00 -4.88
C LEU A 130 -27.23 -20.69 -4.25
N PRO A 131 -27.59 -19.67 -5.06
CA PRO A 131 -28.00 -18.39 -4.52
C PRO A 131 -29.24 -18.47 -3.64
N ASP A 132 -29.16 -17.76 -2.53
CA ASP A 132 -30.22 -17.54 -1.55
C ASP A 132 -31.02 -16.27 -1.86
N TYR A 133 -30.36 -15.27 -2.45
CA TYR A 133 -30.94 -13.96 -2.73
C TYR A 133 -30.71 -13.54 -4.18
N ALA A 134 -31.66 -12.78 -4.71
CA ALA A 134 -31.50 -12.01 -5.93
C ALA A 134 -31.79 -10.53 -5.66
N ILE A 135 -30.94 -9.64 -6.15
CA ILE A 135 -31.14 -8.19 -6.10
C ILE A 135 -31.38 -7.71 -7.51
N ALA A 136 -32.49 -7.03 -7.76
CA ALA A 136 -32.76 -6.41 -9.04
C ALA A 136 -32.56 -4.90 -8.93
N VAL A 137 -31.77 -4.36 -9.85
CA VAL A 137 -31.54 -2.93 -9.98
C VAL A 137 -31.95 -2.52 -11.39
N ASN A 138 -32.94 -1.64 -11.51
CA ASN A 138 -33.43 -1.18 -12.81
C ASN A 138 -33.60 0.34 -12.84
N THR A 139 -33.47 0.93 -14.04
CA THR A 139 -33.66 2.38 -14.24
C THR A 139 -34.95 2.67 -14.99
N ALA A 140 -35.78 3.56 -14.43
CA ALA A 140 -37.03 4.05 -15.03
C ALA A 140 -37.29 5.49 -14.56
N GLY A 141 -36.37 6.40 -14.88
CA GLY A 141 -36.33 7.79 -14.36
C GLY A 141 -35.60 7.90 -13.02
N ASN A 142 -35.89 7.00 -12.09
CA ASN A 142 -35.07 6.73 -10.89
C ASN A 142 -34.36 5.37 -11.02
N VAL A 143 -33.50 5.06 -10.05
CA VAL A 143 -32.87 3.74 -9.89
C VAL A 143 -33.60 3.01 -8.77
N TYR A 144 -34.20 1.87 -9.09
CA TYR A 144 -35.07 1.09 -8.20
C TYR A 144 -34.36 -0.19 -7.78
N VAL A 145 -34.53 -0.59 -6.52
CA VAL A 145 -33.90 -1.78 -5.94
C VAL A 145 -34.93 -2.69 -5.28
N ASP A 146 -34.96 -3.95 -5.73
CA ASP A 146 -35.73 -5.02 -5.12
C ASP A 146 -34.80 -6.12 -4.60
N LEU A 147 -35.06 -6.61 -3.39
CA LEU A 147 -34.41 -7.78 -2.80
C LEU A 147 -35.40 -8.95 -2.78
N VAL A 148 -35.03 -10.04 -3.42
CA VAL A 148 -35.80 -11.29 -3.49
C VAL A 148 -35.07 -12.35 -2.67
N ASN A 149 -35.76 -12.94 -1.70
CA ASN A 149 -35.28 -14.13 -1.01
C ASN A 149 -35.77 -15.36 -1.78
N LEU A 150 -34.85 -16.03 -2.47
CA LEU A 150 -35.12 -17.17 -3.34
C LEU A 150 -35.58 -18.40 -2.55
N ASN A 151 -35.08 -18.57 -1.32
CA ASN A 151 -35.45 -19.68 -0.45
C ASN A 151 -36.86 -19.50 0.13
N ALA A 152 -37.17 -18.30 0.62
CA ALA A 152 -38.47 -17.99 1.21
C ALA A 152 -39.56 -17.73 0.16
N GLY A 153 -39.18 -17.47 -1.10
CA GLY A 153 -40.12 -17.07 -2.15
C GLY A 153 -40.79 -15.73 -1.83
N THR A 154 -40.04 -14.79 -1.24
CA THR A 154 -40.52 -13.44 -0.89
C THR A 154 -39.74 -12.37 -1.63
N SER A 155 -40.37 -11.22 -1.86
CA SER A 155 -39.74 -10.05 -2.48
C SER A 155 -40.02 -8.82 -1.64
N ARG A 156 -39.01 -7.98 -1.50
CA ARG A 156 -39.07 -6.72 -0.77
C ARG A 156 -38.49 -5.61 -1.63
N TYR A 157 -39.33 -4.63 -1.94
CA TYR A 157 -38.90 -3.39 -2.57
C TYR A 157 -38.15 -2.54 -1.56
N LEU A 158 -36.83 -2.39 -1.72
CA LEU A 158 -35.98 -1.62 -0.80
C LEU A 158 -36.17 -0.11 -1.00
N GLY A 159 -36.49 0.32 -2.22
CA GLY A 159 -36.75 1.72 -2.54
C GLY A 159 -36.05 2.18 -3.81
N PHE A 160 -35.91 3.50 -3.94
CA PHE A 160 -35.23 4.11 -5.07
C PHE A 160 -34.32 5.27 -4.65
N VAL A 161 -33.39 5.63 -5.54
CA VAL A 161 -32.66 6.91 -5.53
C VAL A 161 -32.81 7.61 -6.88
N PRO A 162 -32.70 8.96 -6.94
CA PRO A 162 -32.64 9.66 -8.22
C PRO A 162 -31.48 9.17 -9.09
N LEU A 163 -31.66 9.18 -10.41
CA LEU A 163 -30.58 8.84 -11.35
C LEU A 163 -29.40 9.82 -11.18
N ASN A 164 -28.16 9.33 -11.26
CA ASN A 164 -26.92 10.11 -11.11
C ASN A 164 -26.72 10.72 -9.71
N SER A 165 -27.25 10.04 -8.69
CA SER A 165 -27.25 10.45 -7.29
C SER A 165 -26.98 9.28 -6.34
N GLY A 166 -26.78 9.60 -5.07
CA GLY A 166 -26.63 8.68 -3.95
C GLY A 166 -27.63 8.91 -2.83
N GLY A 167 -27.88 7.90 -1.99
CA GLY A 167 -28.70 8.04 -0.78
C GLY A 167 -29.12 6.73 -0.11
N VAL A 168 -29.81 6.87 1.03
CA VAL A 168 -30.53 5.75 1.66
C VAL A 168 -31.72 5.38 0.77
N LEU A 169 -31.91 4.10 0.48
CA LEU A 169 -33.04 3.63 -0.31
C LEU A 169 -34.35 3.88 0.44
N GLY A 170 -35.34 4.45 -0.24
CA GLY A 170 -36.65 4.71 0.34
C GLY A 170 -37.71 5.05 -0.70
N GLY A 171 -38.82 5.63 -0.25
CA GLY A 171 -39.93 6.05 -1.10
C GLY A 171 -41.27 5.41 -0.72
N ALA A 172 -42.33 5.78 -1.45
CA ALA A 172 -43.64 5.20 -1.21
C ALA A 172 -43.64 3.69 -1.49
N GLY A 173 -44.10 2.90 -0.51
CA GLY A 173 -44.19 1.43 -0.63
C GLY A 173 -42.88 0.68 -0.40
N SER A 174 -41.76 1.36 -0.11
CA SER A 174 -40.49 0.71 0.22
C SER A 174 -40.48 0.14 1.64
N SER A 175 -39.72 -0.93 1.85
CA SER A 175 -39.39 -1.46 3.17
C SER A 175 -37.88 -1.66 3.28
N ASN A 176 -37.21 -0.73 3.95
CA ASN A 176 -35.76 -0.72 4.17
C ASN A 176 -35.44 -0.50 5.66
N PRO A 177 -35.76 -1.48 6.53
CA PRO A 177 -35.67 -1.32 7.99
C PRO A 177 -34.24 -1.15 8.50
N ASN A 178 -33.25 -1.64 7.74
CA ASN A 178 -31.83 -1.64 8.14
C ASN A 178 -31.00 -0.60 7.39
N GLY A 179 -31.64 0.31 6.63
CA GLY A 179 -30.98 1.49 6.08
C GLY A 179 -30.03 1.24 4.90
N SER A 180 -30.23 0.17 4.12
CA SER A 180 -29.46 -0.10 2.89
C SER A 180 -29.44 1.12 1.96
N ARG A 181 -28.29 1.40 1.31
CA ARG A 181 -28.03 2.63 0.54
C ARG A 181 -27.53 2.33 -0.86
N MET A 182 -27.79 3.23 -1.80
CA MET A 182 -27.32 3.09 -3.18
C MET A 182 -26.85 4.42 -3.76
N GLY A 183 -25.81 4.32 -4.58
CA GLY A 183 -25.33 5.31 -5.53
C GLY A 183 -25.46 4.76 -6.93
N PHE A 184 -25.84 5.59 -7.90
CA PHE A 184 -25.85 5.17 -9.29
C PHE A 184 -25.56 6.33 -10.21
N ASN A 185 -24.43 6.28 -10.91
CA ASN A 185 -24.09 7.23 -11.95
C ASN A 185 -24.05 6.54 -13.32
N ASN A 186 -25.07 6.86 -14.12
CA ASN A 186 -25.29 6.35 -15.46
C ASN A 186 -24.60 7.21 -16.53
N THR A 187 -23.48 7.88 -16.24
CA THR A 187 -22.73 8.68 -17.22
C THR A 187 -21.42 8.01 -17.64
N ASN A 188 -21.28 6.70 -17.43
CA ASN A 188 -20.09 5.97 -17.85
C ASN A 188 -20.01 5.96 -19.39
N SER A 189 -18.85 6.32 -19.95
CA SER A 189 -18.62 6.42 -21.41
C SER A 189 -17.42 5.61 -21.89
N ALA A 190 -16.82 4.85 -20.97
CA ALA A 190 -15.67 3.99 -21.15
C ALA A 190 -16.07 2.55 -20.75
N GLY A 191 -15.28 1.53 -21.08
CA GLY A 191 -15.69 0.14 -20.88
C GLY A 191 -15.85 -0.63 -22.19
N VAL A 192 -16.38 -1.84 -22.09
CA VAL A 192 -16.61 -2.70 -23.25
C VAL A 192 -17.58 -2.05 -24.23
N ILE A 193 -17.25 -2.18 -25.50
CA ILE A 193 -18.12 -1.77 -26.60
C ILE A 193 -18.77 -3.01 -27.23
N GLY A 194 -19.70 -2.80 -28.16
CA GLY A 194 -20.24 -3.82 -29.04
C GLY A 194 -19.16 -4.44 -29.92
N ASN A 195 -19.55 -5.27 -30.87
CA ASN A 195 -18.57 -6.05 -31.66
C ASN A 195 -18.43 -5.57 -33.13
N PRO A 196 -18.04 -4.31 -33.40
CA PRO A 196 -17.79 -3.86 -34.77
C PRO A 196 -16.49 -4.48 -35.31
N PRO A 197 -16.35 -4.71 -36.62
CA PRO A 197 -15.07 -5.10 -37.22
C PRO A 197 -14.01 -4.01 -37.10
N PRO A 198 -12.73 -4.33 -36.80
CA PRO A 198 -12.23 -5.68 -36.44
C PRO A 198 -12.66 -6.08 -35.03
N HIS A 199 -13.06 -7.34 -34.87
CA HIS A 199 -13.50 -7.89 -33.58
C HIS A 199 -12.37 -7.90 -32.56
N LYS A 200 -12.66 -7.48 -31.33
CA LYS A 200 -11.72 -7.49 -30.21
C LYS A 200 -11.62 -8.87 -29.55
N THR A 201 -10.45 -9.18 -29.00
CA THR A 201 -10.25 -10.38 -28.16
C THR A 201 -10.81 -10.19 -26.75
N ALA A 202 -10.91 -11.27 -25.98
CA ALA A 202 -11.35 -11.20 -24.59
C ALA A 202 -10.42 -10.31 -23.74
N GLU A 203 -9.10 -10.41 -23.95
CA GLU A 203 -8.10 -9.59 -23.26
C GLU A 203 -8.25 -8.10 -23.60
N GLU A 204 -8.56 -7.77 -24.85
CA GLU A 204 -8.83 -6.39 -25.28
C GLU A 204 -10.12 -5.85 -24.66
N HIS A 205 -11.16 -6.67 -24.53
CA HIS A 205 -12.38 -6.29 -23.82
C HIS A 205 -12.15 -6.11 -22.32
N MET A 206 -11.35 -6.95 -21.67
CA MET A 206 -10.98 -6.77 -20.27
C MET A 206 -10.20 -5.46 -20.06
N ALA A 207 -9.30 -5.13 -21.00
CA ALA A 207 -8.57 -3.85 -20.97
C ALA A 207 -9.52 -2.65 -21.13
N ASP A 208 -10.52 -2.74 -22.01
CA ASP A 208 -11.57 -1.71 -22.12
C ASP A 208 -12.39 -1.62 -20.83
N ALA A 209 -12.86 -2.75 -20.28
CA ALA A 209 -13.66 -2.83 -19.07
C ALA A 209 -12.99 -2.12 -17.89
N ALA A 210 -11.67 -2.30 -17.75
CA ALA A 210 -10.86 -1.65 -16.72
C ALA A 210 -10.88 -0.11 -16.77
N THR A 211 -11.27 0.49 -17.90
CA THR A 211 -11.36 1.96 -18.05
C THR A 211 -12.66 2.56 -17.52
N ALA A 212 -13.67 1.75 -17.24
CA ALA A 212 -14.96 2.22 -16.73
C ALA A 212 -14.88 2.61 -15.25
N LEU A 213 -15.30 3.82 -14.90
CA LEU A 213 -15.16 4.37 -13.54
C LEU A 213 -16.49 4.60 -12.82
N ASN A 214 -17.60 4.70 -13.54
CA ASN A 214 -18.90 5.03 -12.96
C ASN A 214 -19.89 3.87 -13.14
N GLY A 215 -20.90 3.80 -12.28
CA GLY A 215 -21.96 2.80 -12.35
C GLY A 215 -22.76 2.69 -11.06
N MET A 216 -23.00 1.47 -10.61
CA MET A 216 -23.76 1.14 -9.41
C MET A 216 -22.85 0.98 -8.19
N GLU A 217 -23.26 1.57 -7.06
CA GLU A 217 -22.72 1.29 -5.73
C GLU A 217 -23.85 0.91 -4.77
N LEU A 218 -23.81 -0.29 -4.21
CA LEU A 218 -24.85 -0.76 -3.28
C LEU A 218 -24.22 -1.15 -1.94
N MET A 219 -24.64 -0.48 -0.87
CA MET A 219 -24.41 -0.89 0.52
C MET A 219 -25.65 -1.65 0.99
N LEU A 220 -25.61 -2.98 0.92
CA LEU A 220 -26.70 -3.84 1.37
C LEU A 220 -26.47 -4.27 2.80
N SER A 221 -27.40 -4.01 3.71
CA SER A 221 -27.25 -4.44 5.10
C SER A 221 -27.11 -5.96 5.22
N LEU A 222 -26.15 -6.44 6.03
CA LEU A 222 -25.97 -7.87 6.30
C LEU A 222 -27.23 -8.48 6.93
N ALA A 223 -27.91 -7.72 7.79
CA ALA A 223 -29.16 -8.13 8.41
C ALA A 223 -30.30 -8.33 7.39
N ASP A 224 -30.27 -7.63 6.26
CA ASP A 224 -31.27 -7.77 5.20
C ASP A 224 -31.13 -9.09 4.42
N ILE A 225 -29.96 -9.72 4.45
CA ILE A 225 -29.67 -11.02 3.83
C ILE A 225 -29.45 -12.13 4.87
N GLY A 226 -29.83 -11.89 6.13
CA GLY A 226 -29.82 -12.91 7.18
C GLY A 226 -28.43 -13.36 7.63
N VAL A 227 -27.41 -12.53 7.43
CA VAL A 227 -26.03 -12.77 7.88
C VAL A 227 -25.58 -11.64 8.81
N ASP A 228 -24.42 -11.81 9.43
CA ASP A 228 -23.81 -10.79 10.28
C ASP A 228 -22.31 -10.62 9.93
N VAL A 229 -21.59 -9.87 10.77
CA VAL A 229 -20.17 -9.58 10.59
C VAL A 229 -19.29 -10.84 10.55
N SER A 230 -19.78 -12.02 10.96
CA SER A 230 -19.04 -13.29 10.86
C SER A 230 -18.98 -13.88 9.45
N LEU A 231 -19.74 -13.34 8.49
CA LEU A 231 -19.67 -13.75 7.09
C LEU A 231 -18.23 -13.66 6.57
N SER A 232 -17.68 -14.77 6.10
CA SER A 232 -16.29 -14.84 5.62
C SER A 232 -16.17 -15.14 4.13
N GLU A 233 -17.21 -15.66 3.50
CA GLU A 233 -17.24 -15.97 2.07
C GLU A 233 -18.57 -15.51 1.46
N VAL A 234 -18.50 -14.93 0.26
CA VAL A 234 -19.67 -14.64 -0.58
C VAL A 234 -19.43 -15.27 -1.93
N ARG A 235 -20.43 -15.96 -2.48
CA ARG A 235 -20.45 -16.31 -3.91
C ARG A 235 -21.44 -15.42 -4.62
N ILE A 236 -21.02 -14.84 -5.74
CA ILE A 236 -21.78 -13.79 -6.42
C ILE A 236 -21.75 -13.94 -7.94
N LEU A 237 -22.90 -13.70 -8.56
CA LEU A 237 -23.03 -13.50 -10.00
C LEU A 237 -23.77 -12.19 -10.26
N VAL A 238 -23.26 -11.36 -11.17
CA VAL A 238 -24.01 -10.22 -11.72
C VAL A 238 -24.30 -10.48 -13.19
N LEU A 239 -25.57 -10.37 -13.57
CA LEU A 239 -25.98 -10.49 -14.96
C LEU A 239 -26.84 -9.31 -15.39
N LEU A 240 -26.77 -9.00 -16.68
CA LEU A 240 -27.64 -8.01 -17.31
C LEU A 240 -28.79 -8.73 -18.03
N CYS A 241 -30.02 -8.31 -17.78
CA CYS A 241 -31.19 -8.85 -18.47
C CYS A 241 -32.20 -7.76 -18.83
N GLY A 242 -33.10 -8.08 -19.76
CA GLY A 242 -34.28 -7.25 -20.02
C GLY A 242 -35.31 -7.36 -18.88
N GLY A 243 -36.26 -6.44 -18.82
CA GLY A 243 -37.27 -6.38 -17.75
C GLY A 243 -38.21 -7.59 -17.63
N SER A 244 -38.13 -8.54 -18.57
CA SER A 244 -38.83 -9.83 -18.54
C SER A 244 -37.89 -11.04 -18.48
N GLY A 245 -36.61 -10.84 -18.14
CA GLY A 245 -35.60 -11.90 -18.00
C GLY A 245 -34.94 -12.36 -19.29
N TYR A 246 -34.95 -11.55 -20.36
CA TYR A 246 -34.14 -11.85 -21.56
C TYR A 246 -32.67 -11.68 -21.20
N LEU A 247 -31.90 -12.78 -21.19
CA LEU A 247 -30.49 -12.75 -20.82
C LEU A 247 -29.66 -12.07 -21.91
N SER A 248 -28.91 -11.04 -21.51
CA SER A 248 -27.83 -10.46 -22.31
C SER A 248 -26.68 -11.45 -22.44
N ASN A 249 -25.63 -11.05 -23.16
CA ASN A 249 -24.34 -11.71 -23.17
C ASN A 249 -23.36 -11.15 -22.12
N GLN A 250 -23.85 -10.32 -21.20
CA GLN A 250 -23.08 -9.61 -20.18
C GLN A 250 -23.32 -10.24 -18.81
N PHE A 251 -22.26 -10.85 -18.27
CA PHE A 251 -22.18 -11.46 -16.95
C PHE A 251 -20.87 -11.01 -16.27
N LEU A 252 -20.81 -11.03 -14.94
CA LEU A 252 -19.61 -10.91 -14.13
C LEU A 252 -19.64 -12.02 -13.06
N PRO A 253 -18.79 -13.06 -13.16
CA PRO A 253 -17.76 -13.31 -14.18
C PRO A 253 -18.29 -13.39 -15.62
N GLY A 254 -17.45 -13.01 -16.59
CA GLY A 254 -17.80 -12.97 -18.01
C GLY A 254 -18.04 -14.35 -18.65
N ILE A 255 -18.62 -14.37 -19.86
CA ILE A 255 -18.89 -15.59 -20.64
C ILE A 255 -18.10 -15.63 -21.96
N GLY A 256 -17.16 -14.70 -22.16
CA GLY A 256 -16.37 -14.58 -23.38
C GLY A 256 -15.32 -15.69 -23.51
N ALA A 257 -14.53 -15.96 -22.48
CA ALA A 257 -13.49 -17.01 -22.42
C ALA A 257 -12.69 -17.23 -23.73
N GLY A 258 -12.29 -16.14 -24.40
CA GLY A 258 -11.54 -16.16 -25.67
C GLY A 258 -12.38 -16.24 -26.95
N THR A 259 -13.70 -16.39 -26.87
CA THR A 259 -14.63 -16.31 -28.02
C THR A 259 -15.86 -15.44 -27.69
N GLN A 260 -16.06 -14.35 -28.43
CA GLN A 260 -17.18 -13.43 -28.22
C GLN A 260 -18.55 -14.15 -28.34
N LYS A 261 -19.43 -13.98 -27.34
CA LYS A 261 -20.77 -14.59 -27.28
C LYS A 261 -21.86 -13.56 -27.55
N GLY A 262 -22.90 -13.92 -28.31
CA GLY A 262 -24.11 -13.10 -28.47
C GLY A 262 -25.11 -13.29 -27.32
N ASN A 263 -26.18 -12.48 -27.30
CA ASN A 263 -27.20 -12.55 -26.24
C ASN A 263 -27.79 -13.96 -26.12
N LEU A 264 -27.94 -14.45 -24.88
CA LEU A 264 -28.39 -15.83 -24.63
C LEU A 264 -29.90 -16.01 -24.82
N GLY A 265 -30.68 -14.93 -24.70
CA GLY A 265 -32.13 -14.94 -24.86
C GLY A 265 -32.89 -15.37 -23.61
N PHE A 266 -34.13 -15.83 -23.76
CA PHE A 266 -34.95 -16.23 -22.62
C PHE A 266 -34.52 -17.59 -22.03
N PRO A 267 -34.55 -17.73 -20.68
CA PRO A 267 -34.51 -19.02 -20.00
C PRO A 267 -35.64 -19.99 -20.46
N PRO A 268 -35.45 -21.32 -20.32
CA PRO A 268 -34.36 -21.98 -19.62
C PRO A 268 -33.03 -21.95 -20.40
N LYS A 269 -31.93 -21.79 -19.67
CA LYS A 269 -30.55 -21.93 -20.14
C LYS A 269 -29.76 -22.71 -19.10
N ASP A 270 -28.74 -23.43 -19.55
CA ASP A 270 -27.85 -24.22 -18.69
C ASP A 270 -26.47 -23.57 -18.70
N LEU A 271 -26.10 -22.91 -17.61
CA LEU A 271 -24.78 -22.28 -17.51
C LEU A 271 -23.66 -23.32 -17.40
N THR A 272 -23.97 -24.57 -17.03
CA THR A 272 -22.96 -25.64 -16.99
C THR A 272 -22.56 -26.16 -18.37
N ASP A 273 -23.13 -25.62 -19.46
CA ASP A 273 -22.77 -25.96 -20.83
C ASP A 273 -21.75 -24.94 -21.34
N ASP A 274 -20.50 -25.37 -21.54
CA ASP A 274 -19.40 -24.53 -22.05
C ASP A 274 -19.71 -23.84 -23.40
N ASN A 275 -20.68 -24.35 -24.18
CA ASN A 275 -21.12 -23.69 -25.40
C ASN A 275 -21.96 -22.45 -25.12
N ILE A 276 -22.70 -22.44 -24.00
CA ILE A 276 -23.56 -21.35 -23.53
C ILE A 276 -22.74 -20.37 -22.70
N ALA A 277 -22.09 -20.86 -21.65
CA ALA A 277 -21.34 -20.07 -20.69
C ALA A 277 -20.07 -20.84 -20.30
N PRO A 278 -18.93 -20.59 -20.99
CA PRO A 278 -17.68 -21.25 -20.66
C PRO A 278 -17.14 -20.79 -19.30
N GLY A 279 -16.70 -21.73 -18.47
CA GLY A 279 -16.12 -21.45 -17.15
C GLY A 279 -17.15 -21.52 -16.01
N LEU A 280 -16.89 -20.77 -14.94
CA LEU A 280 -17.82 -20.62 -13.82
C LEU A 280 -18.35 -19.18 -13.82
N GLN A 281 -19.67 -19.01 -13.86
CA GLN A 281 -20.35 -17.72 -13.85
C GLN A 281 -20.70 -17.31 -12.41
N TYR A 282 -19.79 -17.53 -11.47
CA TYR A 282 -19.82 -16.91 -10.15
C TYR A 282 -18.40 -16.67 -9.63
N ALA A 283 -18.21 -15.57 -8.91
CA ALA A 283 -16.97 -15.27 -8.20
C ALA A 283 -17.09 -15.73 -6.74
N VAL A 284 -15.99 -16.23 -6.16
CA VAL A 284 -15.87 -16.51 -4.72
C VAL A 284 -15.07 -15.37 -4.08
N VAL A 285 -15.66 -14.73 -3.07
CA VAL A 285 -15.11 -13.54 -2.43
C VAL A 285 -14.83 -13.84 -0.96
N ASP A 286 -13.56 -13.73 -0.55
CA ASP A 286 -13.22 -13.69 0.87
C ASP A 286 -13.59 -12.31 1.42
N VAL A 287 -14.57 -12.31 2.32
CA VAL A 287 -15.05 -11.12 3.03
C VAL A 287 -14.81 -11.22 4.53
N SER A 288 -13.86 -12.05 4.95
CA SER A 288 -13.49 -12.20 6.37
C SER A 288 -13.01 -10.86 6.98
N ALA A 289 -12.30 -10.04 6.19
CA ALA A 289 -11.87 -8.70 6.60
C ALA A 289 -13.01 -7.67 6.51
N ILE A 290 -13.14 -6.84 7.55
CA ILE A 290 -13.97 -5.63 7.53
C ILE A 290 -13.18 -4.56 6.77
N ARG A 291 -13.70 -4.07 5.64
CA ARG A 291 -13.16 -2.91 4.92
C ARG A 291 -14.07 -1.72 5.13
N GLN A 292 -13.53 -0.65 5.73
CA GLN A 292 -14.18 0.66 5.77
C GLN A 292 -13.39 1.66 4.90
N PRO A 293 -14.05 2.53 4.13
CA PRO A 293 -13.39 3.67 3.51
C PRO A 293 -12.83 4.57 4.61
N ALA A 294 -11.70 5.23 4.34
CA ALA A 294 -11.19 6.20 5.31
C ALA A 294 -12.12 7.40 5.38
N GLY A 295 -12.31 7.92 6.58
CA GLY A 295 -12.99 9.17 6.85
C GLY A 295 -12.12 10.38 6.53
N PRO A 296 -12.62 11.60 6.82
CA PRO A 296 -11.83 12.82 6.70
C PRO A 296 -10.62 12.76 7.65
N ILE A 297 -9.54 13.45 7.27
CA ILE A 297 -8.41 13.69 8.17
C ILE A 297 -8.74 14.96 8.94
N ASP A 298 -9.23 14.83 10.17
CA ASP A 298 -9.65 15.98 10.97
C ASP A 298 -9.36 15.84 12.47
N GLY A 299 -8.92 14.66 12.90
CA GLY A 299 -8.59 14.33 14.28
C GLY A 299 -9.79 13.79 15.08
N LEU A 300 -10.99 13.71 14.51
CA LEU A 300 -12.18 13.14 15.15
C LEU A 300 -12.36 11.67 14.74
N ASN A 301 -13.18 10.93 15.51
CA ASN A 301 -13.60 9.54 15.24
C ASN A 301 -12.51 8.63 14.64
N ILE A 302 -11.26 8.74 15.11
CA ILE A 302 -10.09 8.12 14.47
C ILE A 302 -10.28 6.62 14.26
N PRO A 303 -10.80 5.81 15.21
CA PRO A 303 -11.03 4.39 14.95
C PRO A 303 -11.97 4.12 13.76
N GLN A 304 -12.94 5.00 13.51
CA GLN A 304 -13.86 4.93 12.38
C GLN A 304 -13.24 5.52 11.11
N ASP A 305 -12.61 6.69 11.21
CA ASP A 305 -12.01 7.42 10.07
C ASP A 305 -10.75 6.74 9.55
N SER A 306 -10.10 5.94 10.39
CA SER A 306 -9.04 5.02 10.01
C SER A 306 -9.50 3.97 8.98
N GLY A 307 -10.80 3.73 8.85
CA GLY A 307 -11.35 2.85 7.83
C GLY A 307 -10.80 1.42 7.94
N SER A 308 -10.18 0.93 6.86
CA SER A 308 -9.50 -0.39 6.81
C SER A 308 -8.09 -0.35 7.40
N ALA A 309 -7.68 0.72 8.09
CA ALA A 309 -6.39 0.76 8.75
C ALA A 309 -6.29 -0.38 9.78
N THR A 310 -5.07 -0.89 9.92
CA THR A 310 -4.77 -1.85 10.97
C THR A 310 -4.55 -1.08 12.27
N LEU A 311 -5.20 -1.48 13.36
CA LEU A 311 -4.77 -1.11 14.71
C LEU A 311 -3.41 -1.78 14.95
N VAL A 312 -2.33 -1.02 14.87
CA VAL A 312 -0.96 -1.56 14.93
C VAL A 312 -0.36 -1.45 16.33
N ALA A 313 -0.87 -0.57 17.18
CA ALA A 313 -0.48 -0.49 18.58
C ALA A 313 -1.60 0.05 19.47
N THR A 314 -1.64 -0.45 20.71
CA THR A 314 -2.52 0.04 21.78
C THR A 314 -1.67 0.28 23.02
N GLN A 315 -1.97 1.36 23.71
CA GLN A 315 -1.34 1.69 24.97
C GLN A 315 -1.70 0.67 26.04
N ASN A 316 -0.71 0.32 26.83
CA ASN A 316 -0.87 -0.63 27.93
C ASN A 316 -0.20 -0.11 29.22
N ASN A 317 0.25 1.14 29.20
CA ASN A 317 0.86 1.83 30.33
C ASN A 317 0.05 3.08 30.69
N TYR A 318 -0.05 3.37 31.99
CA TYR A 318 -0.70 4.58 32.51
C TYR A 318 0.06 5.83 32.05
N THR A 319 -0.59 6.99 31.95
CA THR A 319 0.08 8.23 31.55
C THR A 319 0.83 8.90 32.71
N GLY A 320 2.11 9.22 32.50
CA GLY A 320 2.91 10.02 33.41
C GLY A 320 2.86 11.52 33.12
N PHE A 321 2.19 11.93 32.04
CA PHE A 321 2.01 13.33 31.63
C PHE A 321 0.62 13.88 32.01
N GLY A 322 -0.24 13.03 32.60
CA GLY A 322 -1.54 13.41 33.15
C GLY A 322 -2.69 13.24 32.16
N ASN A 323 -3.91 13.14 32.70
CA ASN A 323 -5.13 12.93 31.93
C ASN A 323 -5.69 14.26 31.41
N ALA A 324 -6.37 14.18 30.27
CA ALA A 324 -7.32 15.19 29.87
C ALA A 324 -8.41 15.42 30.93
N SER A 325 -8.57 16.68 31.33
CA SER A 325 -9.58 17.10 32.32
C SER A 325 -10.37 18.35 31.91
N GLY A 326 -10.10 18.87 30.70
CA GLY A 326 -10.74 20.07 30.14
C GLY A 326 -11.87 19.75 29.17
N THR A 327 -12.77 20.70 28.95
CA THR A 327 -13.79 20.66 27.89
C THR A 327 -13.46 21.74 26.86
N GLY A 328 -13.28 21.37 25.58
CA GLY A 328 -13.00 22.29 24.48
C GLY A 328 -11.86 21.82 23.55
N THR A 329 -11.86 22.29 22.30
CA THR A 329 -10.88 21.94 21.25
C THR A 329 -9.50 22.56 21.47
N ALA A 330 -9.41 23.66 22.24
CA ALA A 330 -8.19 24.44 22.47
C ALA A 330 -7.29 23.91 23.62
N GLY A 331 -7.30 22.60 23.86
CA GLY A 331 -6.39 21.92 24.78
C GLY A 331 -7.00 21.59 26.14
N SER A 332 -7.15 20.30 26.42
CA SER A 332 -7.16 19.77 27.78
C SER A 332 -5.74 19.71 28.35
N ASN A 333 -5.59 19.84 29.67
CA ASN A 333 -4.34 19.55 30.37
C ASN A 333 -3.96 18.07 30.12
N GLY A 334 -2.68 17.71 30.11
CA GLY A 334 -2.26 16.32 29.96
C GLY A 334 -2.02 15.90 28.51
N SER A 335 -0.96 15.13 28.29
CA SER A 335 -0.67 14.50 27.00
C SER A 335 -0.64 12.98 27.17
N GLU A 336 -1.25 12.26 26.23
CA GLU A 336 -1.35 10.80 26.27
C GLU A 336 -1.43 10.22 24.86
N LEU A 337 -0.99 8.97 24.73
CA LEU A 337 -1.11 8.18 23.51
C LEU A 337 -1.94 6.94 23.85
N ASP A 338 -3.01 6.69 23.10
CA ASP A 338 -3.93 5.58 23.38
C ASP A 338 -3.83 4.47 22.34
N ALA A 339 -4.06 4.79 21.06
CA ALA A 339 -3.98 3.80 19.99
C ALA A 339 -3.36 4.40 18.73
N LEU A 340 -2.66 3.57 17.95
CA LEU A 340 -2.09 3.93 16.67
C LEU A 340 -2.66 3.01 15.59
N PHE A 341 -3.23 3.64 14.59
CA PHE A 341 -3.80 3.04 13.38
C PHE A 341 -2.92 3.42 12.20
N MET A 342 -2.65 2.46 11.31
CA MET A 342 -1.87 2.71 10.10
C MET A 342 -2.52 2.05 8.88
N ARG A 343 -2.54 2.78 7.77
CA ARG A 343 -3.05 2.31 6.47
C ARG A 343 -2.07 2.70 5.36
N SER A 344 -1.76 1.74 4.50
CA SER A 344 -0.99 2.00 3.28
C SER A 344 -1.94 2.30 2.11
N THR A 345 -1.55 3.26 1.28
CA THR A 345 -2.14 3.52 -0.04
C THR A 345 -1.08 3.28 -1.12
N SER A 346 -1.34 3.63 -2.38
CA SER A 346 -0.38 3.43 -3.49
C SER A 346 0.82 4.33 -3.35
N THR A 347 0.59 5.47 -2.74
CA THR A 347 1.44 6.64 -2.84
C THR A 347 1.77 7.22 -1.47
N GLY A 348 1.16 6.73 -0.39
CA GLY A 348 1.36 7.28 0.94
C GLY A 348 0.88 6.39 2.08
N LEU A 349 1.10 6.90 3.28
CA LEU A 349 0.80 6.30 4.55
C LEU A 349 -0.18 7.20 5.30
N ASP A 350 -1.32 6.64 5.71
CA ASP A 350 -2.22 7.30 6.64
C ASP A 350 -1.99 6.77 8.05
N ILE A 351 -2.00 7.69 9.01
CA ILE A 351 -1.74 7.44 10.43
C ILE A 351 -2.85 8.11 11.22
N GLY A 352 -3.45 7.36 12.14
CA GLY A 352 -4.34 7.88 13.17
C GLY A 352 -3.80 7.54 14.54
N ILE A 353 -3.67 8.54 15.42
CA ILE A 353 -3.22 8.38 16.81
C ILE A 353 -4.30 8.97 17.71
N THR A 354 -4.97 8.14 18.50
CA THR A 354 -5.88 8.63 19.53
C THR A 354 -5.12 9.07 20.77
N GLY A 355 -5.65 10.07 21.46
CA GLY A 355 -5.09 10.66 22.67
C GLY A 355 -5.07 12.18 22.61
N ASN A 356 -4.15 12.80 23.35
CA ASN A 356 -4.08 14.25 23.52
C ASN A 356 -2.65 14.79 23.47
N LEU A 357 -2.51 16.03 22.98
CA LEU A 357 -1.25 16.77 22.98
C LEU A 357 -1.40 18.14 23.64
N GLU A 358 -0.90 18.29 24.86
CA GLU A 358 -1.03 19.53 25.64
C GLU A 358 -0.25 20.71 25.01
N PRO A 359 -0.82 21.93 24.93
CA PRO A 359 -0.17 23.15 24.42
C PRO A 359 0.95 23.73 25.30
N ASN A 360 1.90 22.92 25.77
CA ASN A 360 2.90 23.34 26.77
C ASN A 360 4.36 23.13 26.35
N GLY A 361 4.61 22.75 25.11
CA GLY A 361 5.93 22.43 24.58
C GLY A 361 6.12 20.96 24.23
N ASN A 362 5.14 20.10 24.54
CA ASN A 362 5.22 18.68 24.27
C ASN A 362 5.18 18.37 22.76
N TYR A 363 5.78 17.24 22.39
CA TYR A 363 5.80 16.73 21.03
C TYR A 363 5.30 15.29 20.98
N ILE A 364 4.52 14.97 19.96
CA ILE A 364 4.43 13.61 19.43
C ILE A 364 5.56 13.44 18.43
N LEU A 365 6.45 12.49 18.69
CA LEU A 365 7.50 12.08 17.76
C LEU A 365 7.16 10.70 17.19
N LEU A 366 7.03 10.62 15.87
CA LEU A 366 6.87 9.35 15.15
C LEU A 366 8.14 9.07 14.35
N PHE A 367 8.95 8.16 14.87
CA PHE A 367 10.13 7.64 14.20
C PHE A 367 9.73 6.56 13.18
N LEU A 368 10.24 6.68 11.96
CA LEU A 368 9.95 5.78 10.84
C LEU A 368 11.26 5.25 10.24
N ASP A 369 11.42 3.93 10.25
CA ASP A 369 12.45 3.21 9.50
C ASP A 369 11.82 2.66 8.22
N THR A 370 12.03 3.40 7.13
CA THR A 370 11.39 3.19 5.83
C THR A 370 12.37 2.74 4.74
N SER A 371 13.68 2.76 5.03
CA SER A 371 14.77 2.45 4.10
C SER A 371 16.10 2.25 4.86
N ASP A 372 17.18 1.90 4.18
CA ASP A 372 18.49 1.76 4.81
C ASP A 372 19.15 3.13 5.10
N GLY A 373 20.15 3.13 5.98
CA GLY A 373 21.01 4.29 6.24
C GLY A 373 20.49 5.27 7.30
N GLY A 374 19.50 4.86 8.09
CA GLY A 374 18.98 5.61 9.24
C GLY A 374 19.96 5.69 10.41
N VAL A 375 19.42 5.89 11.62
CA VAL A 375 20.24 6.00 12.84
C VAL A 375 21.01 4.71 13.09
N GLY A 376 22.34 4.83 13.21
CA GLY A 376 23.24 3.72 13.48
C GLY A 376 23.31 3.31 14.96
N PRO A 377 24.12 2.27 15.29
CA PRO A 377 24.21 1.70 16.64
C PRO A 377 24.79 2.67 17.69
N THR A 378 25.46 3.74 17.26
CA THR A 378 25.97 4.80 18.16
C THR A 378 24.88 5.76 18.64
N GLY A 379 23.64 5.60 18.17
CA GLY A 379 22.50 6.41 18.54
C GLY A 379 22.28 7.65 17.68
N LEU A 380 21.17 8.34 17.96
CA LEU A 380 20.72 9.55 17.28
C LEU A 380 21.81 10.63 17.32
N ASN A 381 22.10 11.24 16.18
CA ASN A 381 23.08 12.31 16.09
C ASN A 381 22.71 13.34 15.01
N VAL A 382 21.99 14.38 15.41
CA VAL A 382 21.60 15.49 14.55
C VAL A 382 22.39 16.77 14.91
N PRO A 383 22.87 17.55 13.93
CA PRO A 383 23.53 18.83 14.18
C PRO A 383 22.55 19.93 14.63
N GLU A 384 23.09 21.05 15.10
CA GLU A 384 22.28 22.23 15.44
C GLU A 384 21.48 22.73 14.24
N GLY A 385 20.20 23.07 14.48
CA GLY A 385 19.31 23.60 13.44
C GLY A 385 18.53 22.53 12.66
N VAL A 386 18.70 21.24 12.98
CA VAL A 386 17.89 20.15 12.40
C VAL A 386 16.65 19.91 13.28
N GLY A 387 15.47 20.07 12.68
CA GLY A 387 14.18 19.98 13.35
C GLY A 387 13.59 21.35 13.69
N PRO A 388 12.56 21.41 14.55
CA PRO A 388 11.97 22.66 15.01
C PRO A 388 12.94 23.49 15.87
N GLN A 389 12.67 24.80 15.98
CA GLN A 389 13.50 25.75 16.74
C GLN A 389 13.65 25.39 18.24
N SER A 390 12.76 24.55 18.78
CA SER A 390 12.86 24.03 20.16
C SER A 390 14.14 23.21 20.40
N GLN A 391 14.81 22.75 19.35
CA GLN A 391 15.97 21.87 19.40
C GLN A 391 15.69 20.55 20.14
N VAL A 392 14.42 20.15 20.25
CA VAL A 392 14.00 18.93 20.99
C VAL A 392 14.73 17.69 20.46
N LEU A 393 14.84 17.54 19.13
CA LEU A 393 15.52 16.40 18.52
C LEU A 393 17.04 16.40 18.77
N GLN A 394 17.67 17.58 18.73
CA GLN A 394 19.09 17.72 19.04
C GLN A 394 19.40 17.35 20.50
N ARG A 395 18.52 17.71 21.43
CA ARG A 395 18.67 17.36 22.85
C ARG A 395 18.59 15.86 23.07
N MET A 396 17.95 15.11 22.17
CA MET A 396 17.85 13.65 22.22
C MET A 396 19.08 12.92 21.64
N ASN A 397 20.10 13.64 21.18
CA ASN A 397 21.34 13.04 20.68
C ASN A 397 21.96 12.05 21.68
N GLY A 398 22.47 10.93 21.16
CA GLY A 398 22.97 9.79 21.93
C GLY A 398 21.90 8.75 22.28
N THR A 399 20.62 9.00 21.98
CA THR A 399 19.55 7.99 22.16
C THR A 399 19.80 6.79 21.25
N ILE A 400 19.86 5.60 21.84
CA ILE A 400 20.08 4.35 21.12
C ILE A 400 18.73 3.62 21.00
N PHE A 401 18.33 3.33 19.76
CA PHE A 401 17.12 2.55 19.45
C PHE A 401 17.39 1.04 19.57
N ASP A 402 16.32 0.24 19.62
CA ASP A 402 16.43 -1.22 19.68
C ASP A 402 17.13 -1.80 18.45
N GLU A 403 17.80 -2.93 18.66
CA GLU A 403 18.32 -3.75 17.56
C GLU A 403 17.22 -4.06 16.54
N GLY A 404 17.52 -3.85 15.25
CA GLY A 404 16.56 -4.00 14.14
C GLY A 404 15.76 -2.75 13.79
N PHE A 405 15.84 -1.68 14.59
CA PHE A 405 15.18 -0.39 14.29
C PHE A 405 16.19 0.73 14.06
N SER A 406 16.32 1.14 12.79
CA SER A 406 17.22 2.22 12.36
C SER A 406 16.39 3.34 11.73
N PRO A 407 15.74 4.21 12.53
CA PRO A 407 14.83 5.21 12.00
C PRO A 407 15.54 6.12 11.01
N THR A 408 14.91 6.27 9.85
CA THR A 408 15.36 7.12 8.74
C THR A 408 14.71 8.48 8.75
N HIS A 409 13.51 8.57 9.30
CA HIS A 409 12.75 9.80 9.41
C HIS A 409 12.16 9.94 10.80
N VAL A 410 11.94 11.18 11.22
CA VAL A 410 11.04 11.48 12.34
C VAL A 410 10.03 12.53 11.91
N VAL A 411 8.76 12.22 12.13
CA VAL A 411 7.64 13.15 12.01
C VAL A 411 7.42 13.75 13.39
N MET A 412 7.37 15.07 13.47
CA MET A 412 7.30 15.80 14.73
C MET A 412 6.07 16.70 14.72
N VAL A 413 5.20 16.54 15.71
CA VAL A 413 4.00 17.36 15.88
C VAL A 413 4.01 18.01 17.25
N ASP A 414 3.81 19.32 17.30
CA ASP A 414 3.58 20.08 18.52
C ASP A 414 2.40 21.06 18.39
N ALA A 415 1.78 21.44 19.51
CA ALA A 415 0.57 22.25 19.52
C ALA A 415 0.72 23.53 20.37
N ASN A 416 1.83 24.28 20.19
CA ASN A 416 2.32 25.23 21.20
C ASN A 416 1.95 26.71 21.03
N SER A 417 1.34 27.12 19.91
CA SER A 417 1.04 28.54 19.70
C SER A 417 -0.45 28.83 19.81
N ALA A 418 -0.80 29.78 20.67
CA ALA A 418 -2.09 30.45 20.63
C ALA A 418 -1.94 31.83 19.95
N GLU A 419 -2.64 32.07 18.85
CA GLU A 419 -2.69 33.38 18.20
C GLU A 419 -4.03 34.07 18.48
N THR A 420 -4.01 35.39 18.72
CA THR A 420 -5.23 36.19 18.82
C THR A 420 -5.62 36.69 17.43
N PHE A 421 -6.81 36.32 16.95
CA PHE A 421 -7.26 36.76 15.63
C PHE A 421 -7.54 38.28 15.63
N PRO A 422 -6.97 39.06 14.68
CA PRO A 422 -7.18 40.49 14.64
C PRO A 422 -8.66 40.83 14.44
N GLY A 423 -9.26 41.50 15.43
CA GLY A 423 -10.64 42.00 15.36
C GLY A 423 -11.71 41.16 16.08
N SER A 424 -11.47 39.88 16.38
CA SER A 424 -12.39 39.06 17.20
C SER A 424 -11.91 38.86 18.65
N GLY A 425 -10.60 38.95 18.90
CA GLY A 425 -10.03 38.64 20.22
C GLY A 425 -10.05 37.15 20.57
N GLU A 426 -10.39 36.30 19.62
CA GLU A 426 -10.48 34.84 19.77
C GLU A 426 -9.08 34.22 19.72
N TYR A 427 -8.79 33.33 20.68
CA TYR A 427 -7.54 32.57 20.74
C TYR A 427 -7.67 31.30 19.91
N ARG A 428 -6.76 31.12 18.96
CA ARG A 428 -6.68 29.92 18.12
C ARG A 428 -5.39 29.17 18.41
N GLN A 429 -5.51 27.89 18.70
CA GLN A 429 -4.37 27.00 18.88
C GLN A 429 -4.00 26.36 17.55
N TYR A 430 -2.72 26.23 17.26
CA TYR A 430 -2.22 25.57 16.06
C TYR A 430 -1.32 24.39 16.39
N ALA A 431 -1.46 23.33 15.59
CA ALA A 431 -0.54 22.21 15.53
C ALA A 431 0.44 22.39 14.36
N TYR A 432 1.72 22.16 14.60
CA TYR A 432 2.83 22.35 13.66
C TYR A 432 3.40 20.99 13.26
N LEU A 433 3.68 20.82 11.98
CA LEU A 433 4.24 19.59 11.43
C LEU A 433 5.65 19.81 10.90
N HIS A 434 6.59 19.01 11.37
CA HIS A 434 7.94 18.91 10.82
C HIS A 434 8.25 17.47 10.41
N ILE A 435 9.01 17.31 9.32
CA ILE A 435 9.62 16.03 8.94
C ILE A 435 11.12 16.22 8.88
N VAL A 436 11.85 15.31 9.52
CA VAL A 436 13.31 15.26 9.51
C VAL A 436 13.76 13.98 8.84
N ASP A 437 14.62 14.09 7.82
CA ASP A 437 15.38 12.97 7.26
C ASP A 437 16.68 12.82 8.05
N LEU A 438 16.77 11.74 8.82
CA LEU A 438 17.88 11.43 9.73
C LEU A 438 19.10 10.88 8.97
N ARG A 439 18.94 10.48 7.71
CA ARG A 439 20.03 9.98 6.87
C ARG A 439 20.88 11.13 6.35
N THR A 440 20.22 12.25 6.04
CA THR A 440 20.84 13.48 5.52
C THR A 440 20.96 14.58 6.56
N ASN A 441 20.37 14.41 7.74
CA ASN A 441 20.26 15.44 8.77
C ASN A 441 19.62 16.74 8.22
N THR A 442 18.53 16.58 7.48
CA THR A 442 17.77 17.72 6.91
C THR A 442 16.36 17.73 7.43
N SER A 443 15.84 18.91 7.77
CA SER A 443 14.48 19.08 8.27
C SER A 443 13.66 20.02 7.39
N ARG A 444 12.36 19.72 7.26
CA ARG A 444 11.37 20.56 6.59
C ARG A 444 10.25 20.89 7.57
N TYR A 445 9.94 22.18 7.69
CA TYR A 445 8.69 22.62 8.29
C TYR A 445 7.60 22.46 7.23
N ILE A 446 6.69 21.52 7.43
CA ILE A 446 5.67 21.18 6.43
C ILE A 446 4.55 22.22 6.45
N GLY A 447 4.12 22.64 7.63
CA GLY A 447 3.06 23.63 7.81
C GLY A 447 2.35 23.47 9.15
N ARG A 448 1.22 24.17 9.30
CA ARG A 448 0.39 24.12 10.51
C ARG A 448 -1.10 24.02 10.17
N VAL A 449 -1.88 23.54 11.14
CA VAL A 449 -3.36 23.52 11.09
C VAL A 449 -3.92 24.03 12.42
N GLU A 450 -5.09 24.67 12.40
CA GLU A 450 -5.80 25.04 13.61
C GLU A 450 -6.35 23.76 14.30
N VAL A 451 -6.14 23.63 15.61
CA VAL A 451 -6.58 22.46 16.40
C VAL A 451 -8.12 22.43 16.46
N GLY A 452 -8.72 21.30 16.11
CA GLY A 452 -10.17 21.12 16.03
C GLY A 452 -10.83 21.85 14.85
N ALA A 453 -10.08 22.23 13.81
CA ALA A 453 -10.62 22.96 12.66
C ALA A 453 -11.57 22.15 11.78
N GLY A 454 -11.57 20.81 11.87
CA GLY A 454 -12.35 19.95 10.99
C GLY A 454 -11.84 19.89 9.54
N ALA A 455 -10.65 20.44 9.26
CA ALA A 455 -10.08 20.53 7.93
C ALA A 455 -8.56 20.23 7.93
N PRO A 456 -8.05 19.35 7.04
CA PRO A 456 -6.67 18.85 7.11
C PRO A 456 -5.60 19.71 6.43
N LEU A 457 -6.01 20.78 5.74
CA LEU A 457 -5.10 21.51 4.85
C LEU A 457 -4.12 22.34 5.67
N LEU A 458 -2.83 22.02 5.51
CA LEU A 458 -1.75 22.74 6.15
C LEU A 458 -1.55 24.11 5.50
N GLU A 459 -1.47 25.15 6.34
CA GLU A 459 -1.04 26.48 5.94
C GLU A 459 0.42 26.72 6.29
N GLN A 460 1.07 27.61 5.54
CA GLN A 460 2.50 27.92 5.68
C GLN A 460 3.38 26.69 5.42
N GLY A 461 4.70 26.86 5.51
CA GLY A 461 5.66 25.75 5.35
C GLY A 461 5.89 25.28 3.91
N ASP A 462 6.62 24.16 3.80
CA ASP A 462 7.08 23.51 2.57
C ASP A 462 6.39 22.15 2.39
N ASN A 463 5.21 22.19 1.77
CA ASN A 463 4.35 21.02 1.54
C ASN A 463 4.07 20.75 0.04
N PRO A 464 5.09 20.43 -0.78
CA PRO A 464 4.96 20.27 -2.23
C PRO A 464 4.15 19.04 -2.65
N ASN A 465 4.07 18.01 -1.79
CA ASN A 465 3.40 16.75 -2.09
C ASN A 465 2.01 16.63 -1.44
N GLY A 466 1.55 17.67 -0.73
CA GLY A 466 0.20 17.73 -0.18
C GLY A 466 -0.05 16.84 1.03
N ILE A 467 0.89 16.78 1.97
CA ILE A 467 0.68 16.17 3.29
C ILE A 467 -0.53 16.82 3.97
N LEU A 468 -1.35 15.99 4.59
CA LEU A 468 -2.56 16.37 5.32
C LEU A 468 -2.37 16.10 6.82
N MET A 469 -2.91 16.96 7.67
CA MET A 469 -2.88 16.78 9.12
C MET A 469 -4.15 17.34 9.78
N GLY A 470 -4.77 16.54 10.64
CA GLY A 470 -5.81 16.94 11.58
C GLY A 470 -5.34 16.69 13.01
N LEU A 471 -5.66 17.61 13.93
CA LEU A 471 -5.47 17.38 15.35
C LEU A 471 -6.72 17.85 16.09
N ASP A 472 -7.37 16.96 16.82
CA ASP A 472 -8.46 17.29 17.73
C ASP A 472 -8.15 16.80 19.15
N ASN A 473 -7.93 17.78 20.04
CA ASN A 473 -7.58 17.58 21.45
C ASN A 473 -8.80 17.53 22.38
N THR A 474 -9.98 17.09 21.91
CA THR A 474 -11.18 16.98 22.77
C THR A 474 -11.29 15.67 23.54
N ASN A 475 -10.37 14.72 23.33
CA ASN A 475 -10.37 13.41 23.96
C ASN A 475 -10.34 13.53 25.50
N GLN A 476 -11.30 12.91 26.19
CA GLN A 476 -11.38 12.86 27.66
C GLN A 476 -11.32 11.42 28.21
N ASP A 477 -11.20 10.47 27.29
CA ASP A 477 -11.18 9.04 27.50
C ASP A 477 -9.76 8.52 27.25
N GLY A 478 -9.47 7.23 27.47
CA GLY A 478 -8.12 6.70 27.31
C GLY A 478 -7.44 6.32 28.62
N VAL A 479 -6.16 6.01 28.54
CA VAL A 479 -5.36 5.64 29.70
C VAL A 479 -5.35 6.74 30.74
N THR A 480 -5.28 6.36 32.02
CA THR A 480 -5.26 7.34 33.11
C THR A 480 -3.89 7.40 33.78
N ALA A 481 -3.68 8.37 34.65
CA ALA A 481 -2.49 8.49 35.50
C ALA A 481 -2.48 7.52 36.69
N ASP A 482 -3.46 6.61 36.78
CA ASP A 482 -3.50 5.58 37.83
C ASP A 482 -2.48 4.48 37.57
N ASN A 483 -1.34 4.59 38.26
CA ASN A 483 -0.23 3.64 38.17
C ASN A 483 -0.53 2.25 38.76
N ASN A 484 -1.72 2.02 39.33
CA ASN A 484 -2.15 0.71 39.81
C ASN A 484 -2.89 -0.10 38.74
N ARG A 485 -3.18 0.48 37.57
CA ARG A 485 -3.84 -0.24 36.47
C ARG A 485 -2.93 -1.29 35.85
N THR A 486 -3.51 -2.45 35.62
CA THR A 486 -2.87 -3.53 34.87
C THR A 486 -2.74 -3.18 33.39
N PRO A 487 -1.82 -3.83 32.65
CA PRO A 487 -1.70 -3.62 31.21
C PRO A 487 -3.00 -3.86 30.44
N GLU A 488 -3.80 -4.85 30.84
CA GLU A 488 -5.09 -5.18 30.22
C GLU A 488 -6.15 -4.11 30.48
N GLN A 489 -6.17 -3.53 31.69
CA GLN A 489 -7.05 -2.40 32.01
C GLN A 489 -6.67 -1.18 31.18
N ASN A 490 -5.38 -0.82 31.13
CA ASN A 490 -4.92 0.29 30.29
C ASN A 490 -5.26 0.09 28.81
N ARG A 491 -5.18 -1.13 28.26
CA ARG A 491 -5.64 -1.39 26.88
C ARG A 491 -7.14 -1.18 26.70
N THR A 492 -7.94 -1.54 27.71
CA THR A 492 -9.39 -1.33 27.68
C THR A 492 -9.72 0.16 27.72
N ASP A 493 -9.01 0.91 28.55
CA ASP A 493 -9.16 2.35 28.65
C ASP A 493 -8.71 3.04 27.36
N ALA A 494 -7.55 2.67 26.80
CA ALA A 494 -7.05 3.20 25.53
C ALA A 494 -8.05 3.02 24.37
N ALA A 495 -8.79 1.92 24.35
CA ALA A 495 -9.79 1.64 23.31
C ALA A 495 -11.01 2.56 23.35
N THR A 496 -11.21 3.34 24.42
CA THR A 496 -12.32 4.31 24.51
C THR A 496 -11.98 5.66 23.90
N ALA A 497 -10.70 5.96 23.66
CA ALA A 497 -10.27 7.20 23.03
C ALA A 497 -10.62 7.22 21.52
N THR A 498 -11.15 8.34 21.04
CA THR A 498 -11.66 8.47 19.65
C THR A 498 -11.18 9.70 18.91
N THR A 499 -10.54 10.67 19.56
CA THR A 499 -9.97 11.84 18.90
C THR A 499 -8.46 11.91 19.14
N GLY A 500 -7.75 12.72 18.35
CA GLY A 500 -6.31 12.90 18.44
C GLY A 500 -5.70 13.40 17.14
N LEU A 501 -4.53 12.85 16.77
CA LEU A 501 -3.75 13.24 15.59
C LEU A 501 -4.02 12.31 14.41
N GLU A 502 -4.35 12.89 13.25
CA GLU A 502 -4.39 12.18 11.97
C GLU A 502 -3.45 12.80 10.95
N LEU A 503 -2.80 11.95 10.13
CA LEU A 503 -1.84 12.35 9.12
C LEU A 503 -2.05 11.52 7.84
N SER A 504 -1.89 12.15 6.67
CA SER A 504 -1.64 11.44 5.40
C SER A 504 -0.35 11.93 4.79
N ILE A 505 0.60 11.01 4.63
CA ILE A 505 1.99 11.31 4.28
C ILE A 505 2.36 10.57 3.00
N PRO A 506 2.66 11.27 1.90
CA PRO A 506 3.18 10.63 0.70
C PRO A 506 4.50 9.91 0.97
N TYR A 507 4.71 8.74 0.35
CA TYR A 507 5.93 7.94 0.49
C TYR A 507 7.19 8.68 0.04
N ALA A 508 7.05 9.66 -0.84
CA ALA A 508 8.13 10.54 -1.27
C ALA A 508 8.68 11.41 -0.13
N ASP A 509 7.86 11.81 0.85
CA ASP A 509 8.29 12.65 1.98
C ASP A 509 8.98 11.85 3.10
N ILE A 510 8.76 10.53 3.13
CA ILE A 510 9.37 9.62 4.11
C ILE A 510 10.31 8.60 3.45
N GLY A 511 10.63 8.78 2.17
CA GLY A 511 11.59 7.98 1.42
C GLY A 511 11.38 6.46 1.50
N LEU A 512 10.14 5.98 1.26
CA LEU A 512 9.84 4.55 1.32
C LEU A 512 10.74 3.76 0.35
N GLY A 513 11.61 2.91 0.89
CA GLY A 513 12.57 2.11 0.13
C GLY A 513 12.46 0.60 0.38
N ARG A 514 11.45 0.15 1.13
CA ARG A 514 11.16 -1.28 1.40
C ARG A 514 9.67 -1.50 1.66
N PRO A 515 9.14 -2.73 1.50
CA PRO A 515 7.71 -3.02 1.67
C PRO A 515 7.26 -3.16 3.13
N VAL A 516 8.08 -2.76 4.11
CA VAL A 516 7.76 -2.77 5.54
C VAL A 516 8.24 -1.47 6.17
N ILE A 517 7.37 -0.80 6.92
CA ILE A 517 7.73 0.37 7.72
C ILE A 517 7.83 -0.09 9.17
N ARG A 518 8.99 0.12 9.79
CA ARG A 518 9.11 0.02 11.24
C ARG A 518 8.81 1.38 11.86
N TYR A 519 8.07 1.38 12.95
CA TYR A 519 7.59 2.62 13.56
C TYR A 519 7.72 2.62 15.09
N LEU A 520 7.90 3.81 15.64
CA LEU A 520 7.80 4.11 17.07
C LEU A 520 7.17 5.50 17.22
N ALA A 521 6.03 5.60 17.91
CA ALA A 521 5.51 6.88 18.39
C ALA A 521 5.82 7.06 19.88
N VAL A 522 6.27 8.25 20.26
CA VAL A 522 6.59 8.60 21.65
C VAL A 522 6.21 10.03 21.96
N LEU A 523 5.67 10.27 23.16
CA LEU A 523 5.51 11.62 23.69
C LEU A 523 6.79 12.09 24.39
N THR A 524 7.19 13.32 24.10
CA THR A 524 8.32 13.97 24.76
C THR A 524 8.00 15.39 25.20
N GLY A 525 8.68 15.86 26.24
CA GLY A 525 8.66 17.26 26.65
C GLY A 525 9.52 18.16 25.75
N ASN A 526 9.41 19.48 25.92
CA ASN A 526 10.12 20.49 25.13
C ASN A 526 11.67 20.43 25.21
N SER A 527 12.22 19.69 26.17
CA SER A 527 13.65 19.47 26.36
C SER A 527 14.13 18.10 25.87
N GLY A 528 13.26 17.29 25.24
CA GLY A 528 13.56 15.91 24.86
C GLY A 528 13.29 14.89 25.98
N TYR A 529 12.68 15.32 27.09
CA TYR A 529 12.29 14.47 28.22
C TYR A 529 11.40 13.31 27.74
N PHE A 530 11.83 12.07 27.94
CA PHE A 530 11.08 10.88 27.55
C PHE A 530 9.96 10.59 28.56
N SER A 531 8.71 10.70 28.11
CA SER A 531 7.56 10.21 28.87
C SER A 531 7.53 8.68 28.91
N ASN A 532 6.57 8.12 29.63
CA ASN A 532 6.27 6.68 29.62
C ASN A 532 5.23 6.28 28.55
N GLN A 533 4.88 7.18 27.63
CA GLN A 533 3.87 6.97 26.59
C GLN A 533 4.54 6.64 25.26
N PHE A 534 4.54 5.35 24.93
CA PHE A 534 5.06 4.79 23.69
C PHE A 534 3.95 4.03 22.96
N LEU A 535 4.00 4.01 21.63
CA LEU A 535 3.25 3.10 20.78
C LEU A 535 4.25 2.45 19.79
N PRO A 536 4.55 1.14 19.92
CA PRO A 536 3.95 0.14 20.83
C PRO A 536 4.13 0.41 22.33
N GLY A 537 3.11 0.04 23.14
CA GLY A 537 3.09 0.27 24.59
C GLY A 537 4.10 -0.61 25.37
N LEU A 538 4.70 -0.04 26.42
CA LEU A 538 5.84 -0.60 27.18
C LEU A 538 5.54 -1.88 27.99
N GLY A 539 4.27 -2.22 28.17
CA GLY A 539 3.84 -3.41 28.93
C GLY A 539 3.34 -3.13 30.35
N GLY A 540 3.05 -1.87 30.68
CA GLY A 540 2.53 -1.42 31.97
C GLY A 540 3.56 -1.29 33.10
N GLY A 541 3.28 -0.41 34.07
CA GLY A 541 4.10 -0.19 35.27
C GLY A 541 5.33 0.70 35.07
N PHE A 542 5.54 1.28 33.89
CA PHE A 542 6.71 2.13 33.60
C PHE A 542 6.44 3.58 34.02
N LEU A 543 7.38 4.18 34.76
CA LEU A 543 7.45 5.61 35.01
C LEU A 543 8.06 6.35 33.80
N ASN A 544 7.98 7.67 33.78
CA ASN A 544 8.71 8.48 32.80
C ASN A 544 10.22 8.22 32.89
N PHE A 545 10.90 8.21 31.74
CA PHE A 545 12.33 7.86 31.66
C PHE A 545 13.26 9.03 31.97
N GLY A 546 12.77 10.27 31.90
CA GLY A 546 13.58 11.44 32.22
C GLY A 546 14.25 12.07 31.02
N ASP A 547 15.31 12.85 31.28
CA ASP A 547 16.07 13.53 30.25
C ASP A 547 16.92 12.55 29.40
N PRO A 548 17.11 12.84 28.10
CA PRO A 548 17.93 12.04 27.20
C PRO A 548 19.44 12.08 27.55
N PRO A 549 20.26 11.16 27.00
CA PRO A 549 19.90 10.09 26.07
C PRO A 549 19.29 8.87 26.76
N LEU A 550 18.42 8.15 26.03
CA LEU A 550 17.86 6.87 26.44
C LEU A 550 18.48 5.73 25.62
N ASN A 551 18.83 4.61 26.26
CA ASN A 551 19.19 3.38 25.56
C ASN A 551 18.02 2.39 25.64
N MET A 552 17.28 2.25 24.54
CA MET A 552 16.08 1.42 24.47
C MET A 552 16.37 -0.07 24.61
N ASN A 553 17.57 -0.54 24.25
CA ASN A 553 18.00 -1.93 24.48
C ASN A 553 18.00 -2.35 25.97
N THR A 554 17.87 -1.40 26.90
CA THR A 554 17.76 -1.69 28.34
C THR A 554 16.31 -1.89 28.81
N ILE A 555 15.34 -1.58 27.96
CA ILE A 555 13.91 -1.70 28.22
C ILE A 555 13.45 -3.09 27.70
N PRO A 556 12.70 -3.87 28.49
CA PRO A 556 12.17 -5.15 28.02
C PRO A 556 11.26 -5.02 26.81
N ARG A 557 11.38 -5.98 25.87
CA ARG A 557 10.66 -6.06 24.58
C ARG A 557 11.19 -5.05 23.55
N ALA A 558 10.78 -5.17 22.30
CA ALA A 558 11.02 -4.13 21.31
C ALA A 558 10.04 -2.97 21.52
N GLN A 559 10.52 -1.74 21.45
CA GLN A 559 9.77 -0.50 21.51
C GLN A 559 9.31 -0.02 20.12
N PHE A 560 9.53 -0.80 19.06
CA PHE A 560 9.04 -0.51 17.72
C PHE A 560 8.11 -1.61 17.22
N GLY A 561 7.22 -1.25 16.29
CA GLY A 561 6.37 -2.20 15.57
C GLY A 561 6.76 -2.28 14.10
N GLU A 562 6.23 -3.30 13.42
CA GLU A 562 6.37 -3.50 11.97
C GLU A 562 5.01 -3.38 11.29
N PHE A 563 4.96 -2.59 10.22
CA PHE A 563 3.78 -2.39 9.39
C PHE A 563 4.10 -2.79 7.95
N ALA A 564 3.45 -3.84 7.46
CA ALA A 564 3.57 -4.25 6.07
C ALA A 564 2.88 -3.21 5.16
N VAL A 565 3.63 -2.70 4.18
CA VAL A 565 3.07 -1.81 3.17
C VAL A 565 2.41 -2.65 2.09
N THR A 566 1.12 -2.40 1.88
CA THR A 566 0.31 -3.11 0.91
C THR A 566 -0.18 -2.18 -0.16
N GLY A 567 -0.46 -2.75 -1.32
CA GLY A 567 -1.16 -2.07 -2.38
C GLY A 567 -0.33 -1.19 -3.31
N ILE A 568 0.98 -1.06 -3.14
CA ILE A 568 1.81 -0.36 -4.11
C ILE A 568 1.59 -0.92 -5.53
N VAL A 569 1.34 -0.03 -6.50
CA VAL A 569 1.28 -0.37 -7.93
C VAL A 569 2.68 -0.59 -8.46
N TYR A 570 2.95 -1.78 -8.99
CA TYR A 570 4.24 -2.13 -9.58
C TYR A 570 4.14 -2.12 -11.12
N PRO A 571 4.40 -0.98 -11.79
CA PRO A 571 4.35 -0.92 -13.24
C PRO A 571 5.46 -1.78 -13.88
N PRO A 572 5.22 -2.41 -15.04
CA PRO A 572 6.27 -3.11 -15.77
C PRO A 572 7.45 -2.19 -16.13
N VAL A 573 8.67 -2.66 -15.91
CA VAL A 573 9.92 -1.95 -16.28
C VAL A 573 10.64 -2.74 -17.38
N ALA A 574 11.16 -2.06 -18.41
CA ALA A 574 11.64 -2.74 -19.60
C ALA A 574 13.03 -3.39 -19.44
N SER A 575 13.84 -2.94 -18.47
CA SER A 575 15.20 -3.45 -18.22
C SER A 575 15.71 -3.13 -16.80
N VAL A 576 16.71 -3.88 -16.36
CA VAL A 576 17.47 -3.59 -15.12
C VAL A 576 18.09 -2.20 -15.19
N ALA A 577 18.62 -1.80 -16.36
CA ALA A 577 19.27 -0.51 -16.55
C ALA A 577 18.30 0.67 -16.34
N GLU A 578 17.09 0.55 -16.89
CA GLU A 578 16.02 1.55 -16.73
C GLU A 578 15.62 1.68 -15.26
N TRP A 579 15.39 0.55 -14.58
CA TRP A 579 15.00 0.60 -13.17
C TRP A 579 16.11 1.19 -12.30
N LYS A 580 17.38 0.79 -12.49
CA LYS A 580 18.51 1.36 -11.71
C LYS A 580 18.68 2.87 -11.90
N ALA A 581 18.24 3.38 -13.04
CA ALA A 581 18.28 4.81 -13.37
C ALA A 581 17.11 5.61 -12.78
N SER A 582 16.16 4.98 -12.08
CA SER A 582 15.10 5.69 -11.37
C SER A 582 15.55 6.14 -9.96
N PRO A 583 14.84 7.06 -9.31
CA PRO A 583 15.05 7.40 -7.89
C PRO A 583 14.76 6.24 -6.93
N ASP A 584 15.21 6.38 -5.67
CA ASP A 584 14.76 5.52 -4.56
C ASP A 584 13.25 5.61 -4.37
N GLY A 585 12.64 4.50 -3.98
CA GLY A 585 11.19 4.35 -3.79
C GLY A 585 10.39 4.18 -5.07
N THR A 586 11.03 4.14 -6.25
CA THR A 586 10.32 3.89 -7.51
C THR A 586 9.83 2.43 -7.56
N PRO A 587 8.51 2.18 -7.62
CA PRO A 587 7.99 0.84 -7.75
C PRO A 587 8.19 0.30 -9.16
N GLY A 588 8.37 -1.00 -9.28
CA GLY A 588 8.51 -1.64 -10.57
C GLY A 588 8.30 -3.14 -10.53
N GLU A 589 7.97 -3.69 -11.70
CA GLU A 589 7.91 -5.11 -11.98
C GLU A 589 8.87 -5.46 -13.13
N LEU A 590 9.80 -6.36 -12.89
CA LEU A 590 10.86 -6.70 -13.84
C LEU A 590 10.92 -8.21 -14.09
N MET A 591 11.05 -8.59 -15.35
CA MET A 591 11.43 -9.93 -15.78
C MET A 591 12.94 -9.96 -16.10
N SER A 592 13.72 -10.79 -15.40
CA SER A 592 15.16 -10.91 -15.66
C SER A 592 15.72 -12.28 -15.26
N THR A 593 17.01 -12.50 -15.50
CA THR A 593 17.69 -13.78 -15.25
C THR A 593 18.59 -13.68 -14.02
N VAL A 594 18.49 -14.67 -13.12
CA VAL A 594 19.33 -14.80 -11.93
C VAL A 594 20.80 -15.01 -12.33
N SER A 595 21.69 -14.12 -11.88
CA SER A 595 23.13 -14.17 -12.15
C SER A 595 23.95 -14.72 -10.98
N ALA A 596 23.43 -14.59 -9.75
CA ALA A 596 24.02 -15.08 -8.50
C ALA A 596 22.95 -15.26 -7.42
N VAL A 597 23.16 -16.18 -6.48
CA VAL A 597 22.25 -16.48 -5.36
C VAL A 597 23.06 -16.53 -4.06
N PHE A 598 22.60 -15.84 -3.02
CA PHE A 598 23.20 -15.80 -1.67
C PHE A 598 22.09 -16.01 -0.64
N ALA A 599 21.54 -17.23 -0.60
CA ALA A 599 20.34 -17.55 0.18
C ALA A 599 20.52 -17.37 1.69
N GLU A 600 21.74 -17.54 2.20
CA GLU A 600 22.10 -17.30 3.60
C GLU A 600 22.05 -15.83 4.03
N ARG A 601 21.88 -14.92 3.07
CA ARG A 601 21.80 -13.47 3.27
C ARG A 601 20.49 -12.86 2.77
N ASP A 602 19.52 -13.69 2.39
CA ASP A 602 18.26 -13.26 1.76
C ASP A 602 18.47 -12.26 0.62
N GLU A 603 19.46 -12.55 -0.24
CA GLU A 603 19.74 -11.74 -1.42
C GLU A 603 20.14 -12.59 -2.64
N PHE A 604 19.87 -12.06 -3.83
CA PHE A 604 20.34 -12.62 -5.10
C PHE A 604 20.55 -11.48 -6.09
N TYR A 605 21.09 -11.78 -7.28
CA TYR A 605 21.27 -10.79 -8.33
C TYR A 605 20.56 -11.23 -9.60
N VAL A 606 19.99 -10.26 -10.32
CA VAL A 606 19.48 -10.45 -11.68
C VAL A 606 20.26 -9.58 -12.65
N GLN A 607 20.42 -10.05 -13.89
CA GLN A 607 21.17 -9.34 -14.91
C GLN A 607 20.58 -9.51 -16.30
N ASP A 608 20.45 -8.40 -17.01
CA ASP A 608 20.12 -8.39 -18.43
C ASP A 608 21.31 -8.88 -19.26
N SER A 609 21.02 -9.81 -20.18
CA SER A 609 22.03 -10.43 -21.04
C SER A 609 22.17 -9.72 -22.38
N TRP A 610 23.37 -9.83 -22.97
CA TRP A 610 23.66 -9.39 -24.34
C TRP A 610 22.66 -9.98 -25.36
N PRO A 611 22.24 -9.23 -26.42
CA PRO A 611 22.71 -7.91 -26.86
C PRO A 611 21.96 -6.71 -26.27
N LYS A 612 21.13 -6.89 -25.22
CA LYS A 612 20.51 -5.77 -24.52
C LYS A 612 21.55 -4.96 -23.73
N ASN A 613 21.16 -3.81 -23.20
CA ASN A 613 21.98 -3.01 -22.28
C ASN A 613 22.35 -3.86 -21.06
N ILE A 614 23.60 -4.32 -20.96
CA ILE A 614 24.05 -5.17 -19.86
C ILE A 614 23.99 -4.36 -18.57
N SER A 615 23.13 -4.76 -17.66
CA SER A 615 23.02 -4.19 -16.32
C SER A 615 22.55 -5.26 -15.36
N GLY A 616 23.04 -5.20 -14.13
CA GLY A 616 22.66 -6.10 -13.06
C GLY A 616 22.31 -5.33 -11.80
N VAL A 617 21.41 -5.89 -11.01
CA VAL A 617 20.91 -5.29 -9.77
C VAL A 617 20.78 -6.37 -8.70
N ARG A 618 21.11 -5.99 -7.46
CA ARG A 618 20.83 -6.84 -6.31
C ARG A 618 19.34 -6.83 -6.01
N VAL A 619 18.79 -7.99 -5.66
CA VAL A 619 17.43 -8.14 -5.14
C VAL A 619 17.53 -8.60 -3.69
N LEU A 620 16.91 -7.84 -2.79
CA LEU A 620 16.79 -8.13 -1.35
C LEU A 620 15.48 -8.88 -1.14
N ALA A 621 15.56 -10.19 -1.03
CA ALA A 621 14.46 -11.10 -0.75
C ALA A 621 14.99 -12.53 -0.52
N PRO A 622 14.25 -13.38 0.22
CA PRO A 622 14.58 -14.79 0.37
C PRO A 622 14.89 -15.44 -0.97
N ALA A 623 16.07 -16.04 -1.08
CA ALA A 623 16.56 -16.60 -2.35
C ALA A 623 16.55 -18.14 -2.37
N PHE A 624 15.95 -18.78 -1.35
CA PHE A 624 15.85 -20.23 -1.27
C PHE A 624 15.06 -20.80 -2.46
N GLY A 625 15.63 -21.81 -3.13
CA GLY A 625 15.01 -22.45 -4.29
C GLY A 625 15.25 -21.74 -5.64
N LEU A 626 15.99 -20.63 -5.66
CA LEU A 626 16.50 -20.03 -6.88
C LEU A 626 17.87 -20.60 -7.25
N GLU A 627 18.12 -20.76 -8.54
CA GLU A 627 19.39 -21.19 -9.11
C GLU A 627 19.90 -20.19 -10.15
N ILE A 628 21.22 -20.18 -10.39
CA ILE A 628 21.83 -19.38 -11.45
C ILE A 628 21.23 -19.78 -12.81
N GLY A 629 20.73 -18.80 -13.56
CA GLY A 629 20.06 -19.00 -14.84
C GLY A 629 18.54 -19.04 -14.76
N ASP A 630 17.93 -19.13 -13.57
CA ASP A 630 16.48 -19.02 -13.43
C ASP A 630 15.97 -17.69 -13.97
N THR A 631 14.83 -17.70 -14.66
CA THR A 631 14.10 -16.47 -15.00
C THR A 631 13.11 -16.16 -13.90
N VAL A 632 13.08 -14.91 -13.46
CA VAL A 632 12.24 -14.46 -12.36
C VAL A 632 11.45 -13.22 -12.73
N ARG A 633 10.27 -13.10 -12.15
CA ARG A 633 9.46 -11.89 -12.08
C ARG A 633 9.66 -11.28 -10.70
N VAL A 634 10.19 -10.06 -10.63
CA VAL A 634 10.49 -9.36 -9.38
C VAL A 634 9.61 -8.12 -9.31
N LYS A 635 8.78 -8.02 -8.28
CA LYS A 635 8.10 -6.78 -7.90
C LYS A 635 8.74 -6.20 -6.65
N GLY A 636 8.91 -4.88 -6.61
CA GLY A 636 9.46 -4.23 -5.44
C GLY A 636 9.71 -2.74 -5.62
N LEU A 637 10.50 -2.19 -4.72
CA LEU A 637 10.92 -0.80 -4.72
C LEU A 637 12.42 -0.71 -5.04
N MET A 638 12.77 0.18 -5.96
CA MET A 638 14.17 0.53 -6.19
C MET A 638 14.71 1.25 -4.95
N THR A 639 15.87 0.82 -4.45
CA THR A 639 16.44 1.30 -3.19
C THR A 639 17.97 1.25 -3.22
N ARG A 640 18.58 1.64 -2.10
CA ARG A 640 20.02 1.53 -1.85
C ARG A 640 20.23 0.76 -0.56
N SER A 641 21.20 -0.13 -0.58
CA SER A 641 21.62 -0.87 0.61
C SER A 641 23.14 -1.07 0.54
N GLY A 642 23.87 -0.90 1.65
CA GLY A 642 25.34 -1.05 1.68
C GLY A 642 26.10 -0.28 0.59
N GLY A 643 25.58 0.87 0.13
CA GLY A 643 26.16 1.68 -0.95
C GLY A 643 25.80 1.25 -2.37
N GLU A 644 25.13 0.12 -2.58
CA GLU A 644 24.76 -0.43 -3.89
C GLU A 644 23.27 -0.27 -4.20
N ARG A 645 22.94 -0.03 -5.48
CA ARG A 645 21.54 -0.06 -5.97
C ARG A 645 20.96 -1.46 -5.83
N SER A 646 19.80 -1.54 -5.22
CA SER A 646 19.12 -2.79 -4.92
C SER A 646 17.62 -2.66 -5.16
N VAL A 647 16.92 -3.78 -5.31
CA VAL A 647 15.46 -3.85 -5.29
C VAL A 647 15.06 -4.48 -3.98
N ALA A 648 14.31 -3.75 -3.14
CA ALA A 648 13.63 -4.34 -1.99
C ALA A 648 12.37 -5.03 -2.53
N ALA A 649 12.44 -6.35 -2.72
CA ALA A 649 11.37 -7.07 -3.39
C ALA A 649 10.23 -7.40 -2.43
N SER A 650 9.01 -7.14 -2.88
CA SER A 650 7.77 -7.56 -2.21
C SER A 650 7.30 -8.93 -2.70
N GLU A 651 7.66 -9.30 -3.94
CA GLU A 651 7.27 -10.56 -4.56
C GLU A 651 8.36 -11.01 -5.54
N VAL A 652 8.76 -12.27 -5.45
CA VAL A 652 9.67 -12.91 -6.41
C VAL A 652 9.02 -14.21 -6.87
N VAL A 653 8.81 -14.36 -8.17
CA VAL A 653 8.24 -15.57 -8.77
C VAL A 653 9.20 -16.12 -9.81
N LYS A 654 9.64 -17.36 -9.64
CA LYS A 654 10.35 -18.11 -10.68
C LYS A 654 9.37 -18.41 -11.82
N THR A 655 9.72 -17.97 -13.02
CA THR A 655 8.89 -18.10 -14.23
C THR A 655 9.44 -19.13 -15.22
N GLY A 656 10.68 -19.58 -15.03
CA GLY A 656 11.33 -20.54 -15.92
C GLY A 656 12.83 -20.63 -15.71
N ILE A 657 13.52 -21.15 -16.72
CA ILE A 657 14.97 -21.29 -16.77
C ILE A 657 15.45 -20.63 -18.07
N GLY A 658 16.40 -19.72 -17.94
CA GLY A 658 17.05 -18.99 -19.02
C GLY A 658 18.52 -19.36 -19.15
N GLN A 659 19.22 -18.68 -20.07
CA GLN A 659 20.67 -18.81 -20.18
C GLN A 659 21.36 -17.96 -19.09
N PRO A 660 22.23 -18.56 -18.26
CA PRO A 660 23.02 -17.80 -17.29
C PRO A 660 23.82 -16.67 -17.95
N PRO A 661 23.86 -15.46 -17.37
CA PRO A 661 24.69 -14.38 -17.87
C PRO A 661 26.17 -14.77 -17.95
N SER A 662 26.82 -14.42 -19.06
CA SER A 662 28.27 -14.61 -19.22
C SER A 662 29.04 -13.49 -18.51
N PRO A 663 30.14 -13.81 -17.79
CA PRO A 663 30.90 -12.80 -17.06
C PRO A 663 31.70 -11.89 -17.99
N LEU A 664 31.85 -10.62 -17.63
CA LEU A 664 32.71 -9.65 -18.30
C LEU A 664 34.05 -9.51 -17.58
N PHE A 665 35.16 -9.49 -18.32
CA PHE A 665 36.48 -9.28 -17.72
C PHE A 665 36.75 -7.80 -17.47
N ALA A 666 37.28 -7.46 -16.28
CA ALA A 666 37.78 -6.13 -15.99
C ALA A 666 39.09 -6.21 -15.18
N ALA A 667 40.01 -5.27 -15.45
CA ALA A 667 41.09 -4.99 -14.51
C ALA A 667 40.51 -4.45 -13.21
N GLN A 668 41.14 -4.71 -12.08
CA GLN A 668 40.58 -4.43 -10.76
C GLN A 668 40.30 -2.94 -10.54
N ARG A 669 41.15 -2.05 -11.08
CA ARG A 669 40.94 -0.59 -11.08
C ARG A 669 39.65 -0.12 -11.77
N ALA A 670 39.04 -0.95 -12.61
CA ALA A 670 37.80 -0.66 -13.32
C ALA A 670 36.56 -1.28 -12.65
N LEU A 671 36.73 -2.08 -11.59
CA LEU A 671 35.62 -2.62 -10.81
C LEU A 671 34.93 -1.48 -10.03
N GLY A 672 33.60 -1.54 -9.96
CA GLY A 672 32.72 -0.50 -9.41
C GLY A 672 32.46 0.66 -10.39
N GLY A 673 33.48 1.10 -11.12
CA GLY A 673 33.38 2.21 -12.08
C GLY A 673 33.00 3.56 -11.46
N GLY A 674 32.67 4.54 -12.30
CA GLY A 674 32.19 5.86 -11.85
C GLY A 674 30.67 5.87 -11.57
N PRO A 675 30.13 6.93 -10.93
CA PRO A 675 28.70 7.08 -10.75
C PRO A 675 27.96 7.26 -12.08
N SER A 676 26.71 6.80 -12.16
CA SER A 676 25.83 6.96 -13.32
C SER A 676 24.40 7.26 -12.88
N GLY A 677 23.97 8.52 -13.02
CA GLY A 677 22.65 8.97 -12.55
C GLY A 677 22.48 8.69 -11.05
N TYR A 678 21.43 7.94 -10.68
CA TYR A 678 21.19 7.50 -9.31
C TYR A 678 22.03 6.31 -8.87
N THR A 679 22.80 5.67 -9.76
CA THR A 679 23.66 4.52 -9.43
C THR A 679 25.03 4.99 -8.94
N PRO A 680 25.38 4.77 -7.65
CA PRO A 680 26.70 5.11 -7.13
C PRO A 680 27.79 4.25 -7.78
N GLY A 681 28.98 4.83 -7.95
CA GLY A 681 30.21 4.09 -8.27
C GLY A 681 31.07 3.95 -7.02
N VAL A 682 32.28 3.41 -7.18
CA VAL A 682 33.28 3.38 -6.11
C VAL A 682 34.01 4.72 -6.01
N SER A 683 34.53 5.06 -4.83
CA SER A 683 35.24 6.31 -4.58
C SER A 683 36.48 6.41 -5.47
N GLY A 684 36.54 7.46 -6.30
CA GLY A 684 37.63 7.65 -7.28
C GLY A 684 37.54 6.73 -8.52
N GLY A 685 36.48 5.92 -8.64
CA GLY A 685 36.23 5.09 -9.82
C GLY A 685 35.94 5.92 -11.08
N ALA A 686 36.34 5.39 -12.23
CA ALA A 686 36.12 6.01 -13.53
C ALA A 686 35.64 4.99 -14.56
N GLY A 687 34.97 5.46 -15.62
CA GLY A 687 34.44 4.61 -16.67
C GLY A 687 33.06 4.02 -16.35
N ALA A 688 32.69 2.96 -17.07
CA ALA A 688 31.37 2.33 -16.96
C ALA A 688 31.12 1.78 -15.56
N ASN A 689 29.95 2.09 -15.00
CA ASN A 689 29.51 1.51 -13.73
C ASN A 689 29.13 0.05 -13.95
N ASN A 690 29.82 -0.87 -13.27
CA ASN A 690 29.60 -2.31 -13.39
C ASN A 690 29.12 -2.95 -12.08
N THR A 691 28.61 -2.15 -11.14
CA THR A 691 27.97 -2.66 -9.92
C THR A 691 26.73 -3.50 -10.28
N GLY A 692 26.55 -4.61 -9.58
CA GLY A 692 25.52 -5.61 -9.80
C GLY A 692 25.76 -6.52 -11.01
N ILE A 693 26.80 -6.31 -11.80
CA ILE A 693 27.11 -7.12 -13.00
C ILE A 693 28.04 -8.28 -12.62
N LEU A 694 27.83 -9.43 -13.26
CA LEU A 694 28.74 -10.56 -13.20
C LEU A 694 30.07 -10.25 -13.90
N MET A 695 31.13 -10.15 -13.12
CA MET A 695 32.47 -9.80 -13.57
C MET A 695 33.43 -10.97 -13.39
N ARG A 696 34.56 -10.88 -14.10
CA ARG A 696 35.72 -11.75 -13.96
C ARG A 696 36.97 -10.91 -13.79
N SER A 697 37.84 -11.28 -12.85
CA SER A 697 39.13 -10.63 -12.62
C SER A 697 40.13 -11.65 -12.11
N ALA A 698 41.39 -11.50 -12.50
CA ALA A 698 42.48 -12.34 -12.02
C ALA A 698 43.50 -11.51 -11.22
N GLY A 699 44.29 -12.18 -10.39
CA GLY A 699 45.36 -11.54 -9.62
C GLY A 699 46.02 -12.51 -8.64
N ARG A 700 46.97 -12.00 -7.87
CA ARG A 700 47.62 -12.75 -6.78
C ARG A 700 46.83 -12.59 -5.49
N VAL A 701 46.61 -13.68 -4.78
CA VAL A 701 46.02 -13.67 -3.43
C VAL A 701 47.03 -13.06 -2.47
N THR A 702 46.70 -11.91 -1.90
CA THR A 702 47.58 -11.18 -0.97
C THR A 702 47.23 -11.46 0.49
N ARG A 703 46.01 -11.93 0.76
CA ARG A 703 45.53 -12.24 2.11
C ARG A 703 44.31 -13.15 2.07
N PHE A 704 44.20 -14.02 3.06
CA PHE A 704 42.97 -14.74 3.39
C PHE A 704 42.41 -14.28 4.75
N GLY A 705 41.08 -14.25 4.89
CA GLY A 705 40.42 -13.86 6.13
C GLY A 705 39.01 -14.42 6.31
N LEU A 706 38.44 -14.16 7.49
CA LEU A 706 37.10 -14.57 7.91
C LEU A 706 36.45 -13.40 8.66
N ASP A 707 35.29 -12.95 8.20
CA ASP A 707 34.48 -11.94 8.90
C ASP A 707 33.74 -12.57 10.09
N GLU A 708 33.26 -11.71 11.01
CA GLU A 708 32.44 -12.12 12.17
C GLU A 708 31.14 -12.81 11.76
N ASP A 709 30.59 -12.49 10.59
CA ASP A 709 29.41 -13.13 10.00
C ASP A 709 29.71 -14.53 9.42
N GLY A 710 30.94 -15.02 9.57
CA GLY A 710 31.37 -16.32 9.06
C GLY A 710 31.78 -16.33 7.60
N THR A 711 31.88 -15.16 6.95
CA THR A 711 32.21 -15.08 5.52
C THR A 711 33.70 -15.15 5.29
N PHE A 712 34.12 -16.21 4.60
CA PHE A 712 35.48 -16.33 4.09
C PHE A 712 35.71 -15.32 2.97
N PHE A 713 36.87 -14.68 2.97
CA PHE A 713 37.26 -13.75 1.92
C PHE A 713 38.76 -13.83 1.61
N ILE A 714 39.12 -13.29 0.45
CA ILE A 714 40.51 -13.03 0.08
C ILE A 714 40.67 -11.59 -0.39
N TYR A 715 41.89 -11.07 -0.33
CA TYR A 715 42.30 -9.93 -1.14
C TYR A 715 43.05 -10.43 -2.38
N LEU A 716 42.68 -9.89 -3.53
CA LEU A 716 43.24 -10.23 -4.84
C LEU A 716 43.87 -8.98 -5.43
N ASP A 717 45.16 -9.00 -5.79
CA ASP A 717 45.84 -7.85 -6.41
C ASP A 717 46.32 -8.19 -7.83
N ASP A 718 45.95 -7.37 -8.80
CA ASP A 718 46.40 -7.44 -10.20
C ASP A 718 47.58 -6.50 -10.49
N GLY A 719 48.13 -5.86 -9.46
CA GLY A 719 49.15 -4.82 -9.55
C GLY A 719 48.56 -3.40 -9.64
N SER A 720 47.23 -3.25 -9.58
CA SER A 720 46.59 -1.94 -9.53
C SER A 720 46.81 -1.21 -8.20
N GLY A 721 47.24 -1.92 -7.14
CA GLY A 721 47.61 -1.31 -5.86
C GLY A 721 46.43 -0.72 -5.09
N LEU A 722 45.21 -1.24 -5.34
CA LEU A 722 44.00 -0.81 -4.65
C LEU A 722 44.11 -1.09 -3.15
N PHE A 723 43.56 -0.19 -2.34
CA PHE A 723 43.55 -0.29 -0.89
C PHE A 723 42.24 0.24 -0.37
N ASP A 724 41.56 -0.57 0.43
CA ASP A 724 40.25 -0.29 0.99
C ASP A 724 40.32 0.18 2.45
N GLY A 725 41.52 0.49 2.97
CA GLY A 725 41.70 0.91 4.35
C GLY A 725 41.72 -0.22 5.37
N ASN A 726 41.87 -1.48 4.95
CA ASN A 726 41.89 -2.61 5.87
C ASN A 726 43.03 -2.51 6.89
N GLU A 727 42.78 -3.03 8.10
CA GLU A 727 43.72 -2.97 9.24
C GLU A 727 45.07 -3.65 8.97
N TRP A 728 45.12 -4.59 8.03
CA TRP A 728 46.33 -5.34 7.68
C TRP A 728 47.23 -4.60 6.66
N GLY A 729 46.80 -3.45 6.13
CA GLY A 729 47.55 -2.72 5.10
C GLY A 729 47.67 -3.47 3.77
N THR A 730 46.83 -4.49 3.56
CA THR A 730 46.90 -5.40 2.40
C THR A 730 46.35 -4.72 1.15
N LYS A 731 46.99 -4.93 -0.01
CA LYS A 731 46.53 -4.42 -1.31
C LYS A 731 45.67 -5.45 -2.05
N GLY A 732 44.75 -4.94 -2.86
CA GLY A 732 43.88 -5.73 -3.73
C GLY A 732 42.40 -5.42 -3.54
N VAL A 733 41.58 -6.02 -4.39
CA VAL A 733 40.12 -6.05 -4.26
C VAL A 733 39.72 -7.18 -3.32
N ARG A 734 38.79 -6.91 -2.40
CA ARG A 734 38.20 -7.94 -1.56
C ARG A 734 37.30 -8.84 -2.42
N VAL A 735 37.42 -10.15 -2.23
CA VAL A 735 36.57 -11.16 -2.84
C VAL A 735 35.93 -11.99 -1.73
N ASN A 736 34.61 -11.96 -1.63
CA ASN A 736 33.88 -12.87 -0.74
C ASN A 736 33.76 -14.24 -1.41
N LEU A 737 34.05 -15.28 -0.63
CA LEU A 737 34.07 -16.67 -1.05
C LEU A 737 32.78 -17.38 -0.60
N PRO A 738 32.29 -18.34 -1.40
CA PRO A 738 31.12 -19.13 -1.02
C PRO A 738 31.46 -20.11 0.11
N PRO A 739 30.50 -20.46 0.98
CA PRO A 739 30.70 -21.47 2.02
C PRO A 739 31.14 -22.82 1.45
N GLY A 740 32.10 -23.48 2.11
CA GLY A 740 32.50 -24.86 1.80
C GLY A 740 33.32 -25.07 0.52
N GLY A 741 33.73 -24.01 -0.19
CA GLY A 741 34.63 -24.09 -1.34
C GLY A 741 36.11 -24.25 -0.96
N PRO A 742 36.98 -24.68 -1.90
CA PRO A 742 38.42 -24.73 -1.66
C PRO A 742 38.97 -23.32 -1.44
N LEU A 743 39.78 -23.17 -0.39
CA LEU A 743 40.40 -21.90 -0.03
C LEU A 743 41.72 -21.74 -0.79
N PRO A 744 41.88 -20.72 -1.63
CA PRO A 744 43.14 -20.50 -2.33
C PRO A 744 44.22 -20.06 -1.34
N MET A 745 45.46 -20.49 -1.59
CA MET A 745 46.60 -20.12 -0.75
C MET A 745 47.00 -18.67 -1.01
N GLU A 746 47.46 -17.98 0.02
CA GLU A 746 48.19 -16.72 -0.17
C GLU A 746 49.35 -16.96 -1.15
N GLU A 747 49.69 -15.93 -1.92
CA GLU A 747 50.69 -15.94 -3.00
C GLU A 747 50.29 -16.66 -4.29
N SER A 748 49.22 -17.47 -4.27
CA SER A 748 48.72 -18.10 -5.50
C SER A 748 48.09 -17.07 -6.45
N THR A 749 48.15 -17.33 -7.75
CA THR A 749 47.39 -16.55 -8.74
C THR A 749 46.06 -17.24 -8.97
N VAL A 750 44.97 -16.47 -8.87
CA VAL A 750 43.61 -16.97 -9.11
C VAL A 750 42.87 -16.10 -10.08
N ASP A 751 41.93 -16.71 -10.79
CA ASP A 751 40.94 -16.11 -11.64
C ASP A 751 39.57 -16.29 -10.98
N VAL A 752 38.93 -15.17 -10.69
CA VAL A 752 37.69 -15.08 -9.92
C VAL A 752 36.56 -14.59 -10.81
N THR A 753 35.46 -15.32 -10.81
CA THR A 753 34.16 -14.85 -11.31
C THR A 753 33.27 -14.46 -10.13
N GLY A 754 32.61 -13.31 -10.20
CA GLY A 754 31.74 -12.88 -9.12
C GLY A 754 30.98 -11.63 -9.50
N VAL A 755 29.89 -11.37 -8.79
CA VAL A 755 29.16 -10.12 -8.99
C VAL A 755 29.98 -8.97 -8.41
N CYS A 756 30.19 -7.91 -9.19
CA CYS A 756 30.82 -6.70 -8.69
C CYS A 756 29.83 -5.94 -7.81
N SER A 757 30.14 -5.81 -6.54
CA SER A 757 29.36 -5.13 -5.51
C SER A 757 30.21 -4.03 -4.86
N ILE A 758 29.68 -3.41 -3.82
CA ILE A 758 30.33 -2.33 -3.07
C ILE A 758 30.61 -2.81 -1.64
N LEU A 759 31.82 -2.53 -1.16
CA LEU A 759 32.18 -2.57 0.25
C LEU A 759 32.24 -1.13 0.75
N GLN A 760 31.42 -0.77 1.74
CA GLN A 760 31.55 0.51 2.43
C GLN A 760 32.44 0.37 3.67
N ARG A 761 33.42 1.27 3.80
CA ARG A 761 34.23 1.44 5.01
C ARG A 761 34.40 2.93 5.28
N ASP A 762 34.02 3.37 6.48
CA ASP A 762 34.09 4.78 6.90
C ASP A 762 33.42 5.77 5.92
N GLY A 763 32.30 5.36 5.31
CA GLY A 763 31.58 6.16 4.30
C GLY A 763 32.22 6.17 2.91
N ILE A 764 33.35 5.49 2.70
CA ILE A 764 34.04 5.35 1.42
C ILE A 764 33.60 4.04 0.76
N SER A 765 33.25 4.10 -0.53
CA SER A 765 32.82 2.94 -1.31
C SER A 765 34.00 2.32 -2.08
N HIS A 766 34.27 1.04 -1.84
CA HIS A 766 35.34 0.26 -2.47
C HIS A 766 34.76 -0.89 -3.31
N PRO A 767 35.45 -1.35 -4.37
CA PRO A 767 35.00 -2.50 -5.14
C PRO A 767 35.08 -3.79 -4.32
N LEU A 768 34.08 -4.64 -4.49
CA LEU A 768 33.97 -5.97 -3.91
C LEU A 768 33.56 -6.96 -5.02
N LEU A 769 34.13 -8.16 -5.03
CA LEU A 769 33.57 -9.27 -5.82
C LEU A 769 32.89 -10.28 -4.89
N LYS A 770 31.69 -10.71 -5.24
CA LYS A 770 30.95 -11.77 -4.53
C LYS A 770 30.91 -13.01 -5.41
N SER A 771 31.77 -13.98 -5.10
CA SER A 771 31.83 -15.25 -5.83
C SER A 771 30.59 -16.07 -5.53
N ARG A 772 30.01 -16.73 -6.54
CA ARG A 772 28.67 -17.34 -6.42
C ARG A 772 28.73 -18.80 -5.98
N GLN A 773 29.82 -19.47 -6.35
CA GLN A 773 30.02 -20.90 -6.13
C GLN A 773 31.49 -21.26 -6.20
N ALA A 774 31.89 -22.40 -5.62
CA ALA A 774 33.29 -22.82 -5.53
C ALA A 774 34.03 -22.81 -6.89
N ALA A 775 33.34 -23.16 -7.98
CA ALA A 775 33.90 -23.21 -9.33
C ALA A 775 34.22 -21.83 -9.94
N ASP A 776 33.78 -20.74 -9.29
CA ASP A 776 34.06 -19.37 -9.70
C ASP A 776 35.47 -18.90 -9.30
N VAL A 777 36.16 -19.61 -8.39
CA VAL A 777 37.54 -19.31 -7.99
C VAL A 777 38.47 -20.39 -8.54
N ARG A 778 39.30 -20.03 -9.50
CA ARG A 778 40.17 -20.98 -10.21
C ARG A 778 41.62 -20.58 -10.05
N GLN A 779 42.45 -21.52 -9.60
CA GLN A 779 43.89 -21.31 -9.62
C GLN A 779 44.38 -21.21 -11.07
N VAL A 780 45.26 -20.24 -11.32
CA VAL A 780 45.93 -20.04 -12.61
C VAL A 780 47.36 -20.52 -12.43
N ASP A 781 47.74 -21.53 -13.22
CA ASP A 781 49.09 -22.12 -13.24
C ASP A 781 50.13 -21.21 -13.90
#